data_AF-A0A1G9E4L1-F1
#
_entry.id   AF-A0A1G9E4L1-F1
#
_cell.length_a   1.000
_cell.length_b   1.000
_cell.length_c   1.000
_cell.angle_alpha   90.00
_cell.angle_beta   90.00
_cell.angle_gamma   90.00
#
_symmetry.space_group_name_H-M   'P 1'
#
loop_
_entity.id
_entity.type
_entity.pdbx_description
1 polymer ?
#
loop_
_entity_poly.entity_id
_entity_poly.type
_entity_poly.pdbx_seq_one_letter_code
_entity_poly.pdbx_strand_id
1 'polypeptide(L)'
;MRYSKCAILVFLLFGFLTGFSQTVEVTSTADAGIGTLREALTNVPAGTTGYTIKFNLPGPATENNRTIRLRSALPSIPSNVTIDGTSQPVWDALGVSGAKIIIEPEFANSTFHGLTIGTYNAVYTQVVNVQIYGLFLRNFAKFTSLQNVNTNQGSGIVIDYRASNIKIGAPGKGNVIGGTIHGILINNTNYYPAPTLANINIQSNLIGVLYDGITAIPNITGISSSLYETSIAIGGDNAGEGNVIAANQTNVNINRVNNSGTRISVVIVNNKIGVNYNGTKDFHDLQLFLSSSSLEIHGVKVNAINADLYLRKNFISGNRTTGVYITNSDFVLTSNYIGTGIGKTEDLGNGVGVRLEGTATGTIGGTVTSDLGNIIAYNNYGVELTSSRQVKIMRNSFYCNKIFGIGPALNYTQAYVQILIKRPGHLEGRATPNTEVELFYTQYCNGLCEGKDYFVTVQTDATGRWYYDGLLTGNVTATATPILNGTTSQFSTAALLEGEAIVTSVTCNGNGSIKIPEPREGFFFTWNRIEENGTRTELIPAGTIQEIGDLPVGQYEVVVDDGCKSVARQFLIKDQRLVNLVVNWPTPGCGQLTFPFSASVDRGEGVIKYEWINMITNQVASIGKNVTLPEGTYKLRVTDQAGCPVESIVKKIDRLSQPIINMGARLVGPAACGASNGVIKNITITDAIGTITYKWYVMDRDPLTGSYVQGAKVSDDLDLTGMPGGIYMLEVKDQGPCPAVRISYPGITIPITNSVIINGGTTQNTTCGNNNGAINNISITQGDTYRLTTSNGVLVSTGRCSPGIPFNITTGVNGGLAAGTYILNASNDFTGCTAVPVNYTIGVTQITQYPAQIVSINKAKCDLDNGSITLNYPNNIKPQTGKYQWKNAAGEVFPGTAEKIENLPKGEYTLHIIDPNGCTSDPLGPYEIDRIPLIIVDKMSGVATDDVCGLGRGTITGVRISEGLPLSGSGADAVYLYQWKNANGDIVSTDRDLTKAFAGEYHLEVRDQASCDPQISRVFTIEAPTIPLQTPVFDQKRRVCYATEIMIPITSPEEGTYQLFHSEDDVIPIMEAKNGIFIFKVAKTGEYVIRRKNGTCASDFVPLHIEVTNDNLEIKNTMTPNGDGMNDYWMISGLPDHKDINIKVYTRSGQLVYESTGPYNKPFDGRFRGVDLPAGAYYYKIDLRADCNPIGGSITLLR
;
A
#
# COMPACT_ATOMS: atom_id res chain seq x y z
N MET A 1 11.43 -12.39 85.69
CA MET A 1 11.14 -12.81 84.30
C MET A 1 9.67 -13.19 84.10
N ARG A 2 8.72 -12.26 84.35
CA ARG A 2 7.27 -12.50 84.15
C ARG A 2 6.55 -11.43 83.32
N TYR A 3 7.27 -10.47 82.74
CA TYR A 3 6.70 -9.41 81.88
C TYR A 3 6.95 -9.60 80.37
N SER A 4 7.73 -10.61 79.96
CA SER A 4 8.12 -10.80 78.55
C SER A 4 7.16 -11.70 77.75
N LYS A 5 6.25 -12.44 78.41
CA LYS A 5 5.31 -13.36 77.72
C LYS A 5 3.94 -12.76 77.38
N CYS A 6 3.52 -11.65 78.01
CA CYS A 6 2.29 -10.94 77.61
C CYS A 6 2.51 -9.92 76.48
N ALA A 7 3.72 -9.35 76.35
CA ALA A 7 4.02 -8.39 75.28
C ALA A 7 4.09 -9.05 73.90
N ILE A 8 4.52 -10.32 73.83
CA ILE A 8 4.64 -11.08 72.57
C ILE A 8 3.26 -11.57 72.08
N LEU A 9 2.30 -11.83 72.99
CA LEU A 9 0.94 -12.21 72.58
C LEU A 9 0.14 -11.01 72.04
N VAL A 10 0.38 -9.80 72.55
CA VAL A 10 -0.25 -8.56 72.05
C VAL A 10 0.40 -8.08 70.74
N PHE A 11 1.71 -8.28 70.55
CA PHE A 11 2.37 -7.98 69.26
C PHE A 11 2.08 -9.00 68.15
N LEU A 12 1.83 -10.28 68.48
CA LEU A 12 1.40 -11.30 67.50
C LEU A 12 -0.08 -11.15 67.08
N LEU A 13 -0.91 -10.47 67.88
CA LEU A 13 -2.31 -10.16 67.54
C LEU A 13 -2.47 -8.92 66.64
N PHE A 14 -1.44 -8.09 66.48
CA PHE A 14 -1.44 -6.91 65.59
C PHE A 14 -0.67 -7.09 64.26
N GLY A 15 -0.15 -8.29 63.99
CA GLY A 15 0.69 -8.59 62.82
C GLY A 15 0.01 -9.27 61.63
N PHE A 16 -1.28 -9.63 61.74
CA PHE A 16 -2.03 -10.30 60.66
C PHE A 16 -3.27 -9.50 60.26
N LEU A 17 -3.06 -8.37 59.59
CA LEU A 17 -4.08 -7.77 58.71
C LEU A 17 -3.93 -8.38 57.31
N THR A 18 -4.23 -9.67 57.19
CA THR A 18 -4.54 -10.25 55.88
C THR A 18 -5.90 -9.71 55.46
N GLY A 19 -5.93 -8.91 54.39
CA GLY A 19 -7.15 -8.30 53.85
C GLY A 19 -8.17 -9.36 53.42
N PHE A 20 -9.19 -9.59 54.24
CA PHE A 20 -10.34 -10.39 53.85
C PHE A 20 -11.17 -9.65 52.80
N SER A 21 -11.73 -10.40 51.85
CA SER A 21 -12.71 -9.83 50.92
C SER A 21 -13.95 -9.38 51.69
N GLN A 22 -14.28 -8.09 51.61
CA GLN A 22 -15.42 -7.50 52.33
C GLN A 22 -16.65 -7.48 51.41
N THR A 23 -17.81 -7.90 51.92
CA THR A 23 -19.11 -7.80 51.22
C THR A 23 -20.04 -6.86 51.98
N VAL A 24 -20.69 -5.92 51.27
CA VAL A 24 -21.66 -4.98 51.83
C VAL A 24 -22.96 -5.04 51.04
N GLU A 25 -24.10 -4.97 51.73
CA GLU A 25 -25.43 -4.97 51.11
C GLU A 25 -26.05 -3.57 51.06
N VAL A 26 -26.55 -3.20 49.89
CA VAL A 26 -27.42 -2.03 49.68
C VAL A 26 -28.87 -2.45 49.95
N THR A 27 -29.49 -1.83 50.94
CA THR A 27 -30.83 -2.17 51.45
C THR A 27 -31.84 -1.03 51.31
N SER A 28 -31.41 0.14 50.81
CA SER A 28 -32.25 1.32 50.62
C SER A 28 -32.12 1.90 49.20
N THR A 29 -33.25 2.34 48.63
CA THR A 29 -33.31 3.05 47.34
C THR A 29 -33.06 4.56 47.46
N ALA A 30 -32.86 5.07 48.68
CA ALA A 30 -32.56 6.49 48.90
C ALA A 30 -31.20 6.90 48.30
N ASP A 31 -31.06 8.18 47.94
CA ASP A 31 -29.82 8.73 47.39
C ASP A 31 -28.65 8.72 48.39
N ALA A 32 -28.94 8.90 49.68
CA ALA A 32 -27.95 9.00 50.76
C ALA A 32 -28.51 8.49 52.10
N GLY A 33 -27.62 8.21 53.05
CA GLY A 33 -27.95 7.68 54.37
C GLY A 33 -27.66 6.19 54.50
N ILE A 34 -28.05 5.62 55.64
CA ILE A 34 -27.75 4.23 56.00
C ILE A 34 -28.39 3.25 55.00
N GLY A 35 -27.61 2.26 54.56
CA GLY A 35 -28.04 1.19 53.66
C GLY A 35 -28.09 1.59 52.18
N THR A 36 -27.57 2.77 51.81
CA THR A 36 -27.61 3.27 50.41
C THR A 36 -26.36 2.90 49.62
N LEU A 37 -26.47 2.89 48.29
CA LEU A 37 -25.32 2.68 47.39
C LEU A 37 -24.23 3.75 47.59
N ARG A 38 -24.62 4.99 47.87
CA ARG A 38 -23.71 6.10 48.16
C ARG A 38 -22.87 5.83 49.41
N GLU A 39 -23.50 5.36 50.48
CA GLU A 39 -22.79 4.97 51.71
C GLU A 39 -21.82 3.82 51.44
N ALA A 40 -22.26 2.77 50.74
CA ALA A 40 -21.40 1.63 50.41
C ALA A 40 -20.15 2.03 49.62
N LEU A 41 -20.26 2.98 48.68
CA LEU A 41 -19.13 3.52 47.93
C LEU A 41 -18.24 4.46 48.77
N THR A 42 -18.83 5.24 49.69
CA THR A 42 -18.08 6.15 50.56
C THR A 42 -17.23 5.38 51.58
N ASN A 43 -17.72 4.22 52.02
CA ASN A 43 -17.10 3.42 53.08
C ASN A 43 -16.10 2.37 52.58
N VAL A 44 -15.64 2.44 51.33
CA VAL A 44 -14.61 1.51 50.82
C VAL A 44 -13.27 1.81 51.50
N PRO A 45 -12.68 0.85 52.26
CA PRO A 45 -11.41 1.10 52.95
C PRO A 45 -10.24 1.30 51.98
N ALA A 46 -9.31 2.18 52.34
CA ALA A 46 -8.07 2.36 51.59
C ALA A 46 -7.23 1.07 51.61
N GLY A 47 -6.66 0.66 50.47
CA GLY A 47 -5.82 -0.54 50.36
C GLY A 47 -6.57 -1.88 50.34
N THR A 48 -7.90 -1.87 50.13
CA THR A 48 -8.71 -3.10 50.12
C THR A 48 -8.31 -4.07 49.01
N THR A 49 -8.16 -5.36 49.33
CA THR A 49 -7.97 -6.47 48.38
C THR A 49 -9.29 -7.22 48.18
N GLY A 50 -10.22 -6.61 47.43
CA GLY A 50 -11.51 -7.19 47.05
C GLY A 50 -12.68 -6.74 47.93
N TYR A 51 -13.49 -5.80 47.42
CA TYR A 51 -14.68 -5.23 48.06
C TYR A 51 -15.90 -5.45 47.17
N THR A 52 -16.92 -6.17 47.65
CA THR A 52 -18.11 -6.49 46.84
C THR A 52 -19.36 -5.78 47.39
N ILE A 53 -19.98 -4.94 46.56
CA ILE A 53 -21.27 -4.31 46.83
C ILE A 53 -22.36 -5.18 46.20
N LYS A 54 -23.23 -5.73 47.06
CA LYS A 54 -24.42 -6.50 46.70
C LYS A 54 -25.68 -5.71 47.00
N PHE A 55 -26.82 -6.14 46.45
CA PHE A 55 -28.12 -5.51 46.65
C PHE A 55 -29.08 -6.48 47.35
N ASN A 56 -29.85 -5.95 48.29
CA ASN A 56 -30.90 -6.64 49.02
C ASN A 56 -32.02 -5.65 49.36
N LEU A 57 -32.54 -5.00 48.33
CA LEU A 57 -33.61 -4.02 48.42
C LEU A 57 -34.95 -4.69 48.79
N PRO A 58 -35.74 -4.09 49.69
CA PRO A 58 -36.99 -4.69 50.16
C PRO A 58 -38.15 -4.50 49.16
N GLY A 59 -39.15 -5.37 49.28
CA GLY A 59 -40.43 -5.26 48.57
C GLY A 59 -40.53 -6.06 47.26
N PRO A 60 -41.69 -6.01 46.59
CA PRO A 60 -41.90 -6.70 45.32
C PRO A 60 -41.09 -6.06 44.19
N ALA A 61 -40.83 -6.84 43.15
CA ALA A 61 -40.03 -6.53 41.95
C ALA A 61 -40.59 -5.43 41.02
N THR A 62 -41.18 -4.37 41.58
CA THR A 62 -41.72 -3.21 40.84
C THR A 62 -40.61 -2.29 40.38
N GLU A 63 -40.88 -1.49 39.33
CA GLU A 63 -39.91 -0.51 38.81
C GLU A 63 -39.47 0.48 39.90
N ASN A 64 -40.40 0.98 40.73
CA ASN A 64 -40.07 1.92 41.80
C ASN A 64 -39.16 1.31 42.87
N ASN A 65 -39.37 0.06 43.27
CA ASN A 65 -38.53 -0.60 44.28
C ASN A 65 -37.13 -0.94 43.74
N ARG A 66 -36.99 -1.09 42.42
CA ARG A 66 -35.70 -1.32 41.74
C ARG A 66 -34.90 -0.04 41.52
N THR A 67 -35.52 1.14 41.67
CA THR A 67 -34.95 2.40 41.19
C THR A 67 -34.31 3.20 42.31
N ILE A 68 -33.01 3.43 42.20
CA ILE A 68 -32.24 4.37 43.01
C ILE A 68 -32.17 5.71 42.26
N ARG A 69 -32.76 6.76 42.83
CA ARG A 69 -32.82 8.10 42.22
C ARG A 69 -31.74 8.99 42.80
N LEU A 70 -30.81 9.43 41.94
CA LEU A 70 -29.65 10.20 42.34
C LEU A 70 -29.94 11.71 42.33
N ARG A 71 -29.63 12.40 43.42
CA ARG A 71 -29.69 13.88 43.49
C ARG A 71 -28.39 14.55 43.09
N SER A 72 -27.29 13.82 43.22
CA SER A 72 -25.93 14.30 42.96
C SER A 72 -25.04 13.14 42.52
N ALA A 73 -23.86 13.44 41.97
CA ALA A 73 -22.88 12.44 41.56
C ALA A 73 -22.57 11.45 42.68
N LEU A 74 -22.52 10.14 42.37
CA LEU A 74 -22.00 9.13 43.29
C LEU A 74 -20.48 9.31 43.50
N PRO A 75 -19.93 8.87 44.65
CA PRO A 75 -18.48 8.81 44.83
C PRO A 75 -17.79 7.99 43.73
N SER A 76 -16.57 8.37 43.34
CA SER A 76 -15.77 7.62 42.38
C SER A 76 -15.44 6.22 42.91
N ILE A 77 -15.54 5.21 42.06
CA ILE A 77 -15.26 3.82 42.39
C ILE A 77 -13.73 3.61 42.47
N PRO A 78 -13.18 3.21 43.64
CA PRO A 78 -11.75 2.92 43.80
C PRO A 78 -11.38 1.50 43.32
N SER A 79 -10.09 1.16 43.43
CA SER A 79 -9.56 -0.16 43.06
C SER A 79 -10.20 -1.32 43.84
N ASN A 80 -10.20 -2.50 43.22
CA ASN A 80 -10.65 -3.77 43.79
C ASN A 80 -12.13 -3.80 44.22
N VAL A 81 -12.99 -2.99 43.59
CA VAL A 81 -14.43 -2.94 43.88
C VAL A 81 -15.23 -3.71 42.83
N THR A 82 -16.13 -4.58 43.29
CA THR A 82 -17.16 -5.22 42.47
C THR A 82 -18.54 -4.70 42.87
N ILE A 83 -19.31 -4.17 41.91
CA ILE A 83 -20.72 -3.82 42.11
C ILE A 83 -21.55 -4.85 41.36
N ASP A 84 -22.33 -5.65 42.09
CA ASP A 84 -23.11 -6.74 41.52
C ASP A 84 -24.62 -6.56 41.75
N GLY A 85 -25.30 -5.88 40.83
CA GLY A 85 -26.76 -5.74 40.81
C GLY A 85 -27.50 -7.07 40.65
N THR A 86 -26.87 -8.10 40.08
CA THR A 86 -27.51 -9.43 39.91
C THR A 86 -27.71 -10.16 41.22
N SER A 87 -26.96 -9.76 42.25
CA SER A 87 -27.04 -10.30 43.61
C SER A 87 -28.38 -10.06 44.29
N GLN A 88 -29.20 -9.12 43.80
CA GLN A 88 -30.54 -8.87 44.31
C GLN A 88 -31.36 -10.17 44.30
N PRO A 89 -31.76 -10.67 45.48
CA PRO A 89 -32.45 -11.94 45.60
C PRO A 89 -33.90 -11.81 45.11
N VAL A 90 -34.48 -12.94 44.70
CA VAL A 90 -35.89 -13.12 44.32
C VAL A 90 -36.35 -12.39 43.06
N TRP A 91 -35.83 -11.21 42.76
CA TRP A 91 -36.26 -10.42 41.61
C TRP A 91 -35.69 -10.98 40.31
N ASP A 92 -36.57 -11.13 39.31
CA ASP A 92 -36.18 -11.47 37.96
C ASP A 92 -35.33 -10.37 37.33
N ALA A 93 -34.51 -10.74 36.35
CA ALA A 93 -33.79 -9.78 35.53
C ALA A 93 -34.77 -8.99 34.64
N LEU A 94 -34.37 -7.78 34.26
CA LEU A 94 -35.12 -6.93 33.36
C LEU A 94 -34.97 -7.45 31.93
N GLY A 95 -36.07 -7.95 31.36
CA GLY A 95 -36.14 -8.43 29.97
C GLY A 95 -35.10 -9.50 29.64
N VAL A 96 -34.36 -9.29 28.55
CA VAL A 96 -33.30 -10.21 28.07
C VAL A 96 -31.92 -9.88 28.65
N SER A 97 -31.83 -8.88 29.53
CA SER A 97 -30.59 -8.45 30.18
C SER A 97 -30.27 -9.26 31.45
N GLY A 98 -29.13 -8.98 32.08
CA GLY A 98 -28.82 -9.43 33.44
C GLY A 98 -29.20 -8.41 34.53
N ALA A 99 -29.75 -7.26 34.16
CA ALA A 99 -29.92 -6.14 35.08
C ALA A 99 -31.11 -6.32 36.02
N LYS A 100 -30.94 -6.00 37.31
CA LYS A 100 -32.03 -6.03 38.31
C LYS A 100 -32.27 -4.70 38.99
N ILE A 101 -31.27 -3.83 39.02
CA ILE A 101 -31.27 -2.56 39.73
C ILE A 101 -31.24 -1.43 38.70
N ILE A 102 -32.08 -0.40 38.90
CA ILE A 102 -32.15 0.79 38.05
C ILE A 102 -31.50 1.95 38.79
N ILE A 103 -30.67 2.71 38.08
CA ILE A 103 -30.08 3.94 38.57
C ILE A 103 -30.40 5.05 37.57
N GLU A 104 -31.02 6.12 38.04
CA GLU A 104 -31.42 7.29 37.24
C GLU A 104 -31.25 8.58 38.06
N PRO A 105 -31.11 9.75 37.43
CA PRO A 105 -31.16 11.01 38.16
C PRO A 105 -32.61 11.34 38.60
N GLU A 106 -32.78 11.97 39.76
CA GLU A 106 -34.10 12.44 40.22
C GLU A 106 -34.65 13.56 39.31
N PHE A 107 -33.75 14.36 38.73
CA PHE A 107 -34.07 15.46 37.83
C PHE A 107 -33.54 15.21 36.42
N ALA A 108 -34.31 15.61 35.41
CA ALA A 108 -33.87 15.56 34.02
C ALA A 108 -32.68 16.50 33.77
N ASN A 109 -31.87 16.20 32.74
CA ASN A 109 -30.69 16.98 32.33
C ASN A 109 -29.57 17.06 33.40
N SER A 110 -29.32 15.95 34.11
CA SER A 110 -28.21 15.86 35.07
C SER A 110 -26.87 16.16 34.40
N THR A 111 -26.02 16.95 35.07
CA THR A 111 -24.64 17.26 34.65
C THR A 111 -23.61 16.29 35.25
N PHE A 112 -24.08 15.22 35.88
CA PHE A 112 -23.24 14.19 36.49
C PHE A 112 -23.49 12.82 35.85
N HIS A 113 -22.50 11.93 35.98
CA HIS A 113 -22.52 10.60 35.39
C HIS A 113 -23.18 9.58 36.31
N GLY A 114 -23.65 8.47 35.74
CA GLY A 114 -24.19 7.36 36.52
C GLY A 114 -23.16 6.73 37.44
N LEU A 115 -22.04 6.28 36.88
CA LEU A 115 -20.89 5.74 37.61
C LEU A 115 -19.59 6.33 37.08
N THR A 116 -18.63 6.56 37.97
CA THR A 116 -17.28 7.03 37.63
C THR A 116 -16.25 6.10 38.25
N ILE A 117 -15.37 5.50 37.45
CA ILE A 117 -14.28 4.62 37.88
C ILE A 117 -12.97 5.41 37.88
N GLY A 118 -12.38 5.58 39.06
CA GLY A 118 -11.17 6.39 39.26
C GLY A 118 -11.39 7.91 39.28
N THR A 119 -10.28 8.64 39.48
CA THR A 119 -10.28 10.08 39.70
C THR A 119 -9.36 10.80 38.70
N TYR A 120 -9.95 11.63 37.84
CA TYR A 120 -9.25 12.31 36.74
C TYR A 120 -8.14 13.29 37.19
N ASN A 121 -8.18 13.75 38.44
CA ASN A 121 -7.31 14.83 38.95
C ASN A 121 -6.13 14.35 39.82
N ALA A 122 -6.03 13.05 40.13
CA ALA A 122 -4.99 12.53 41.01
C ALA A 122 -3.80 11.99 40.19
N VAL A 123 -2.82 12.86 39.92
CA VAL A 123 -1.56 12.48 39.26
C VAL A 123 -0.91 11.35 40.09
N TYR A 124 -0.48 10.26 39.45
CA TYR A 124 0.17 9.08 40.05
C TYR A 124 -0.69 8.00 40.73
N THR A 125 -2.03 8.05 40.64
CA THR A 125 -2.87 6.93 41.15
C THR A 125 -3.58 6.20 40.01
N GLN A 126 -3.35 4.89 39.92
CA GLN A 126 -4.01 4.00 38.96
C GLN A 126 -5.12 3.19 39.65
N VAL A 127 -6.32 3.15 39.05
CA VAL A 127 -7.40 2.28 39.52
C VAL A 127 -7.32 0.92 38.84
N VAL A 128 -7.41 -0.15 39.62
CA VAL A 128 -7.29 -1.53 39.13
C VAL A 128 -8.42 -2.43 39.62
N ASN A 129 -8.76 -3.47 38.85
CA ASN A 129 -9.63 -4.57 39.28
C ASN A 129 -11.05 -4.15 39.67
N VAL A 130 -11.70 -3.32 38.85
CA VAL A 130 -13.10 -2.92 39.06
C VAL A 130 -14.06 -3.73 38.20
N GLN A 131 -15.17 -4.18 38.77
CA GLN A 131 -16.16 -5.00 38.09
C GLN A 131 -17.58 -4.47 38.30
N ILE A 132 -18.36 -4.31 37.23
CA ILE A 132 -19.72 -3.75 37.26
C ILE A 132 -20.72 -4.66 36.55
N TYR A 133 -21.74 -5.11 37.27
CA TYR A 133 -22.69 -6.12 36.80
C TYR A 133 -24.14 -5.77 37.15
N GLY A 134 -25.08 -6.14 36.26
CA GLY A 134 -26.51 -6.19 36.58
C GLY A 134 -27.20 -4.85 36.85
N LEU A 135 -26.70 -3.74 36.31
CA LEU A 135 -27.29 -2.41 36.49
C LEU A 135 -27.99 -1.91 35.22
N PHE A 136 -29.09 -1.18 35.38
CA PHE A 136 -29.72 -0.38 34.33
C PHE A 136 -29.50 1.11 34.61
N LEU A 137 -28.58 1.73 33.87
CA LEU A 137 -28.25 3.15 33.96
C LEU A 137 -29.05 3.92 32.90
N ARG A 138 -29.95 4.82 33.32
CA ARG A 138 -30.81 5.54 32.36
C ARG A 138 -31.04 7.01 32.66
N ASN A 139 -31.39 7.74 31.60
CA ASN A 139 -31.91 9.12 31.65
C ASN A 139 -30.95 10.17 32.21
N PHE A 140 -29.63 9.94 32.12
CA PHE A 140 -28.61 10.92 32.50
C PHE A 140 -28.45 12.04 31.46
N ALA A 141 -28.98 11.84 30.26
CA ALA A 141 -29.11 12.85 29.22
C ALA A 141 -30.49 12.79 28.56
N LYS A 142 -30.93 13.92 28.02
CA LYS A 142 -32.14 14.06 27.22
C LYS A 142 -31.88 14.99 26.04
N PHE A 143 -32.06 14.46 24.84
CA PHE A 143 -31.95 15.21 23.59
C PHE A 143 -33.05 14.75 22.62
N THR A 144 -33.55 15.69 21.82
CA THR A 144 -34.57 15.45 20.79
C THR A 144 -34.02 15.63 19.38
N SER A 145 -32.75 16.05 19.27
CA SER A 145 -32.02 16.24 18.01
C SER A 145 -30.55 15.89 18.23
N LEU A 146 -29.92 15.30 17.22
CA LEU A 146 -28.48 15.00 17.20
C LEU A 146 -27.62 16.18 16.69
N GLN A 147 -28.24 17.28 16.22
CA GLN A 147 -27.50 18.45 15.75
C GLN A 147 -27.13 19.42 16.86
N ASN A 148 -28.00 19.59 17.86
CA ASN A 148 -27.86 20.57 18.94
C ASN A 148 -27.86 19.88 20.30
N VAL A 149 -26.93 18.94 20.49
CA VAL A 149 -26.84 18.15 21.72
C VAL A 149 -26.11 18.94 22.80
N ASN A 150 -26.69 19.02 24.00
CA ASN A 150 -25.96 19.50 25.17
C ASN A 150 -25.04 18.40 25.71
N THR A 151 -23.77 18.42 25.31
CA THR A 151 -22.75 17.44 25.71
C THR A 151 -22.31 17.55 27.17
N ASN A 152 -22.78 18.56 27.92
CA ASN A 152 -22.48 18.72 29.35
C ASN A 152 -23.34 17.82 30.26
N GLN A 153 -24.27 17.06 29.68
CA GLN A 153 -25.10 16.11 30.42
C GLN A 153 -24.34 14.80 30.71
N GLY A 154 -24.93 13.94 31.54
CA GLY A 154 -24.26 12.75 32.05
C GLY A 154 -24.12 11.59 31.05
N SER A 155 -22.96 10.92 31.11
CA SER A 155 -22.72 9.58 30.58
C SER A 155 -23.15 8.49 31.57
N GLY A 156 -23.31 7.24 31.10
CA GLY A 156 -23.66 6.09 31.93
C GLY A 156 -22.52 5.68 32.86
N ILE A 157 -21.48 5.07 32.30
CA ILE A 157 -20.24 4.71 33.01
C ILE A 157 -19.09 5.51 32.41
N VAL A 158 -18.32 6.19 33.26
CA VAL A 158 -17.08 6.87 32.84
C VAL A 158 -15.88 6.25 33.53
N ILE A 159 -14.85 5.95 32.74
CA ILE A 159 -13.65 5.24 33.15
C ILE A 159 -12.46 6.18 32.97
N ASP A 160 -11.69 6.37 34.04
CA ASP A 160 -10.38 7.02 33.95
C ASP A 160 -9.47 6.25 32.99
N TYR A 161 -8.82 6.94 32.04
CA TYR A 161 -7.99 6.33 31.02
C TYR A 161 -6.82 5.47 31.54
N ARG A 162 -6.39 5.66 32.79
CA ARG A 162 -5.33 4.85 33.42
C ARG A 162 -5.88 3.57 34.03
N ALA A 163 -7.19 3.47 34.19
CA ALA A 163 -7.81 2.34 34.86
C ALA A 163 -7.47 1.03 34.13
N SER A 164 -7.12 -0.02 34.88
CA SER A 164 -6.67 -1.30 34.34
C SER A 164 -7.43 -2.47 34.98
N ASN A 165 -7.56 -3.57 34.22
CA ASN A 165 -8.36 -4.73 34.58
C ASN A 165 -9.79 -4.36 34.98
N ILE A 166 -10.47 -3.61 34.11
CA ILE A 166 -11.85 -3.17 34.31
C ILE A 166 -12.78 -4.13 33.56
N LYS A 167 -13.81 -4.64 34.23
CA LYS A 167 -14.82 -5.53 33.65
C LYS A 167 -16.21 -4.93 33.76
N ILE A 168 -16.86 -4.69 32.63
CA ILE A 168 -18.22 -4.18 32.56
C ILE A 168 -19.10 -5.25 31.91
N GLY A 169 -19.92 -5.91 32.74
CA GLY A 169 -20.77 -7.02 32.32
C GLY A 169 -20.03 -8.35 32.22
N ALA A 170 -20.82 -9.41 32.20
CA ALA A 170 -20.41 -10.81 32.01
C ALA A 170 -21.63 -11.62 31.54
N PRO A 171 -21.46 -12.82 30.99
CA PRO A 171 -22.59 -13.68 30.60
C PRO A 171 -23.59 -13.88 31.76
N GLY A 172 -24.87 -13.60 31.50
CA GLY A 172 -25.94 -13.64 32.52
C GLY A 172 -25.93 -12.45 33.51
N LYS A 173 -24.96 -11.55 33.42
CA LYS A 173 -24.77 -10.40 34.32
C LYS A 173 -24.61 -9.05 33.59
N GLY A 174 -25.13 -8.98 32.37
CA GLY A 174 -25.08 -7.79 31.51
C GLY A 174 -25.75 -6.55 32.11
N ASN A 175 -25.17 -5.38 31.87
CA ASN A 175 -25.78 -4.10 32.20
C ASN A 175 -26.68 -3.60 31.05
N VAL A 176 -27.58 -2.67 31.36
CA VAL A 176 -28.38 -1.92 30.38
C VAL A 176 -28.04 -0.45 30.52
N ILE A 177 -27.76 0.25 29.41
CA ILE A 177 -27.35 1.65 29.44
C ILE A 177 -28.02 2.41 28.30
N GLY A 178 -28.80 3.44 28.59
CA GLY A 178 -29.50 4.22 27.56
C GLY A 178 -29.95 5.60 28.03
N GLY A 179 -30.12 6.54 27.11
CA GLY A 179 -30.52 7.91 27.46
C GLY A 179 -29.39 8.66 28.19
N THR A 180 -28.17 8.56 27.65
CA THR A 180 -26.97 9.24 28.16
C THR A 180 -26.21 9.90 27.01
N ILE A 181 -25.21 10.75 27.30
CA ILE A 181 -24.34 11.28 26.23
C ILE A 181 -23.48 10.14 25.66
N HIS A 182 -22.76 9.44 26.54
CA HIS A 182 -22.05 8.21 26.19
C HIS A 182 -22.58 7.07 27.07
N GLY A 183 -22.84 5.91 26.50
CA GLY A 183 -23.18 4.73 27.30
C GLY A 183 -22.01 4.37 28.23
N ILE A 184 -20.85 4.13 27.62
CA ILE A 184 -19.57 3.97 28.31
C ILE A 184 -18.56 4.94 27.70
N LEU A 185 -17.89 5.73 28.53
CA LEU A 185 -16.85 6.68 28.12
C LEU A 185 -15.53 6.33 28.80
N ILE A 186 -14.48 6.13 28.02
CA ILE A 186 -13.09 6.03 28.50
C ILE A 186 -12.39 7.31 28.08
N ASN A 187 -12.20 8.23 29.03
CA ASN A 187 -11.75 9.58 28.71
C ASN A 187 -10.27 9.78 29.06
N ASN A 188 -9.48 10.19 28.07
CA ASN A 188 -8.11 10.63 28.23
C ASN A 188 -8.00 12.11 27.83
N THR A 189 -7.54 12.94 28.76
CA THR A 189 -7.36 14.38 28.52
C THR A 189 -5.92 14.85 28.49
N ASN A 190 -4.90 14.03 28.83
CA ASN A 190 -3.52 14.49 29.03
C ASN A 190 -2.45 13.37 28.90
N TYR A 191 -1.22 13.74 28.50
CA TYR A 191 -0.04 12.85 28.45
C TYR A 191 0.52 12.58 29.85
N TYR A 192 0.63 11.31 30.24
CA TYR A 192 1.31 10.92 31.49
C TYR A 192 2.05 9.58 31.34
N PRO A 193 3.19 9.41 32.03
CA PRO A 193 3.88 8.12 32.13
C PRO A 193 3.06 7.20 33.06
N ALA A 194 2.25 6.31 32.50
CA ALA A 194 1.56 5.26 33.26
C ALA A 194 2.18 3.88 32.95
N PRO A 195 2.33 2.98 33.94
CA PRO A 195 2.98 1.68 33.77
C PRO A 195 2.09 0.66 33.01
N THR A 196 2.75 -0.31 32.35
CA THR A 196 2.28 -1.55 31.69
C THR A 196 0.79 -1.68 31.34
N LEU A 197 0.52 -1.86 30.03
CA LEU A 197 -0.71 -2.32 29.35
C LEU A 197 -1.95 -2.45 30.25
N ALA A 198 -2.76 -1.39 30.29
CA ALA A 198 -4.07 -1.43 30.92
C ALA A 198 -5.07 -2.22 30.05
N ASN A 199 -5.90 -3.07 30.65
CA ASN A 199 -6.91 -3.86 29.93
C ASN A 199 -8.34 -3.52 30.38
N ILE A 200 -9.22 -3.20 29.44
CA ILE A 200 -10.66 -2.97 29.67
C ILE A 200 -11.46 -4.02 28.91
N ASN A 201 -12.39 -4.70 29.57
CA ASN A 201 -13.30 -5.68 28.98
C ASN A 201 -14.75 -5.25 29.19
N ILE A 202 -15.49 -5.09 28.10
CA ILE A 202 -16.92 -4.73 28.07
C ILE A 202 -17.66 -5.84 27.35
N GLN A 203 -18.51 -6.59 28.05
CA GLN A 203 -19.17 -7.78 27.50
C GLN A 203 -20.60 -7.96 28.01
N SER A 204 -21.44 -8.60 27.19
CA SER A 204 -22.83 -8.96 27.52
C SER A 204 -23.78 -7.80 27.85
N ASN A 205 -23.43 -6.55 27.53
CA ASN A 205 -24.26 -5.39 27.86
C ASN A 205 -25.26 -5.04 26.74
N LEU A 206 -26.36 -4.39 27.12
CA LEU A 206 -27.30 -3.72 26.21
C LEU A 206 -27.06 -2.20 26.28
N ILE A 207 -26.66 -1.58 25.18
CA ILE A 207 -26.26 -0.16 25.13
C ILE A 207 -27.02 0.53 24.01
N GLY A 208 -27.83 1.52 24.38
CA GLY A 208 -28.69 2.30 23.48
C GLY A 208 -30.04 1.64 23.19
N VAL A 209 -30.33 0.48 23.78
CA VAL A 209 -31.63 -0.20 23.76
C VAL A 209 -32.13 -0.46 25.18
N LEU A 210 -33.44 -0.58 25.32
CA LEU A 210 -34.11 -0.98 26.56
C LEU A 210 -33.74 -2.42 26.91
N TYR A 211 -34.03 -2.80 28.14
CA TYR A 211 -33.78 -4.15 28.65
C TYR A 211 -34.51 -5.28 27.88
N ASP A 212 -35.47 -4.95 27.02
CA ASP A 212 -36.10 -5.89 26.07
C ASP A 212 -35.19 -6.23 24.87
N GLY A 213 -34.10 -5.48 24.69
CA GLY A 213 -33.15 -5.63 23.59
C GLY A 213 -33.66 -5.14 22.23
N ILE A 214 -34.84 -4.51 22.18
CA ILE A 214 -35.54 -4.16 20.93
C ILE A 214 -35.93 -2.69 20.90
N THR A 215 -36.39 -2.11 22.01
CA THR A 215 -36.83 -0.72 22.06
C THR A 215 -35.64 0.23 22.16
N ALA A 216 -35.58 1.27 21.34
CA ALA A 216 -34.47 2.24 21.36
C ALA A 216 -34.51 3.14 22.61
N ILE A 217 -33.36 3.31 23.27
CA ILE A 217 -33.09 4.38 24.24
C ILE A 217 -31.74 5.03 23.89
N PRO A 218 -31.73 5.88 22.85
CA PRO A 218 -30.49 6.34 22.22
C PRO A 218 -29.50 6.99 23.18
N ASN A 219 -28.22 6.77 22.91
CA ASN A 219 -27.13 7.64 23.36
C ASN A 219 -26.56 8.40 22.15
N ILE A 220 -25.72 9.42 22.38
CA ILE A 220 -24.93 9.98 21.27
C ILE A 220 -23.90 8.95 20.82
N THR A 221 -23.10 8.45 21.75
CA THR A 221 -22.21 7.32 21.48
C THR A 221 -22.52 6.15 22.41
N GLY A 222 -22.53 4.93 21.89
CA GLY A 222 -22.68 3.74 22.73
C GLY A 222 -21.44 3.53 23.61
N ILE A 223 -20.32 3.21 22.99
CA ILE A 223 -19.00 3.13 23.64
C ILE A 223 -18.07 4.16 22.98
N SER A 224 -17.53 5.08 23.76
CA SER A 224 -16.53 6.06 23.31
C SER A 224 -15.24 5.87 24.07
N SER A 225 -14.12 5.83 23.36
CA SER A 225 -12.81 5.62 23.94
C SER A 225 -11.76 6.53 23.31
N SER A 226 -10.98 7.18 24.17
CA SER A 226 -9.72 7.83 23.81
C SER A 226 -8.58 7.06 24.50
N LEU A 227 -7.97 6.13 23.77
CA LEU A 227 -6.96 5.19 24.28
C LEU A 227 -5.55 5.82 24.30
N TYR A 228 -4.69 5.33 25.20
CA TYR A 228 -3.26 5.63 25.22
C TYR A 228 -2.43 4.34 25.15
N GLU A 229 -2.03 3.77 26.29
CA GLU A 229 -1.36 2.45 26.39
C GLU A 229 -2.32 1.42 27.00
N THR A 230 -3.58 1.49 26.57
CA THR A 230 -4.70 0.68 27.07
C THR A 230 -5.26 -0.15 25.93
N SER A 231 -5.26 -1.47 26.09
CA SER A 231 -5.97 -2.39 25.21
C SER A 231 -7.42 -2.53 25.67
N ILE A 232 -8.32 -2.74 24.70
CA ILE A 232 -9.75 -2.86 24.98
C ILE A 232 -10.34 -4.06 24.24
N ALA A 233 -11.15 -4.83 24.96
CA ALA A 233 -11.99 -5.88 24.42
C ALA A 233 -13.46 -5.50 24.57
N ILE A 234 -14.18 -5.48 23.44
CA ILE A 234 -15.62 -5.26 23.37
C ILE A 234 -16.24 -6.56 22.86
N GLY A 235 -16.95 -7.24 23.75
CA GLY A 235 -17.47 -8.58 23.55
C GLY A 235 -16.45 -9.65 23.89
N GLY A 236 -16.53 -10.80 23.24
CA GLY A 236 -15.67 -11.94 23.52
C GLY A 236 -15.94 -13.12 22.59
N ASP A 237 -15.07 -14.13 22.65
CA ASP A 237 -15.11 -15.26 21.71
C ASP A 237 -16.30 -16.21 21.95
N ASN A 238 -16.90 -16.17 23.15
CA ASN A 238 -18.04 -17.00 23.50
C ASN A 238 -19.37 -16.32 23.14
N ALA A 239 -20.36 -17.12 22.75
CA ALA A 239 -21.67 -16.66 22.28
C ALA A 239 -22.39 -15.69 23.24
N GLY A 240 -22.21 -15.86 24.55
CA GLY A 240 -22.83 -15.03 25.60
C GLY A 240 -22.06 -13.76 25.97
N GLU A 241 -20.86 -13.53 25.44
CA GLU A 241 -20.01 -12.37 25.78
C GLU A 241 -20.32 -11.16 24.88
N GLY A 242 -21.04 -11.36 23.78
CA GLY A 242 -21.43 -10.29 22.86
C GLY A 242 -22.29 -9.19 23.47
N ASN A 243 -21.97 -7.92 23.19
CA ASN A 243 -22.84 -6.80 23.54
C ASN A 243 -23.88 -6.55 22.44
N VAL A 244 -24.99 -5.91 22.80
CA VAL A 244 -25.88 -5.23 21.85
C VAL A 244 -25.64 -3.74 21.97
N ILE A 245 -25.17 -3.11 20.91
CA ILE A 245 -24.83 -1.68 20.87
C ILE A 245 -25.53 -1.07 19.67
N ALA A 246 -26.69 -0.48 19.89
CA ALA A 246 -27.58 -0.04 18.81
C ALA A 246 -28.32 1.24 19.15
N ALA A 247 -28.97 1.83 18.15
CA ALA A 247 -29.74 3.07 18.27
C ALA A 247 -28.93 4.28 18.81
N ASN A 248 -27.60 4.27 18.65
CA ASN A 248 -26.73 5.43 18.95
C ASN A 248 -26.34 6.15 17.65
N GLN A 249 -25.96 7.43 17.73
CA GLN A 249 -25.38 8.12 16.56
C GLN A 249 -24.07 7.43 16.12
N THR A 250 -23.21 7.09 17.06
CA THR A 250 -22.07 6.19 16.83
C THR A 250 -22.12 5.06 17.83
N ASN A 251 -22.18 3.81 17.38
CA ASN A 251 -22.29 2.69 18.32
C ASN A 251 -20.98 2.45 19.06
N VAL A 252 -19.86 2.33 18.33
CA VAL A 252 -18.52 2.19 18.90
C VAL A 252 -17.57 3.23 18.28
N ASN A 253 -16.94 4.05 19.11
CA ASN A 253 -15.96 5.07 18.71
C ASN A 253 -14.66 4.86 19.48
N ILE A 254 -13.58 4.48 18.79
CA ILE A 254 -12.25 4.27 19.36
C ILE A 254 -11.28 5.25 18.72
N ASN A 255 -10.63 6.08 19.54
CA ASN A 255 -9.64 7.04 19.10
C ASN A 255 -8.31 6.84 19.84
N ARG A 256 -7.21 6.95 19.12
CA ARG A 256 -5.85 7.05 19.66
C ARG A 256 -5.03 7.89 18.70
N VAL A 257 -4.70 9.10 19.13
CA VAL A 257 -4.01 10.11 18.31
C VAL A 257 -2.56 10.36 18.77
N ASN A 258 -2.06 9.61 19.75
CA ASN A 258 -0.72 9.81 20.31
C ASN A 258 0.30 8.83 19.73
N ASN A 259 1.47 9.34 19.33
CA ASN A 259 2.59 8.62 18.71
C ASN A 259 3.41 7.74 19.67
N SER A 260 2.83 7.19 20.74
CA SER A 260 3.55 6.19 21.55
C SER A 260 4.00 5.03 20.67
N GLY A 261 5.26 4.61 20.80
CA GLY A 261 5.82 3.46 20.08
C GLY A 261 5.22 2.11 20.54
N THR A 262 4.50 2.09 21.67
CA THR A 262 3.84 0.89 22.20
C THR A 262 2.62 0.54 21.36
N ARG A 263 2.53 -0.70 20.88
CA ARG A 263 1.31 -1.21 20.22
C ARG A 263 0.25 -1.61 21.24
N ILE A 264 -1.01 -1.33 20.91
CA ILE A 264 -2.16 -1.78 21.70
C ILE A 264 -3.07 -2.66 20.87
N SER A 265 -3.89 -3.48 21.52
CA SER A 265 -4.90 -4.29 20.85
C SER A 265 -6.30 -3.73 21.08
N VAL A 266 -7.08 -3.65 20.00
CA VAL A 266 -8.51 -3.33 20.03
C VAL A 266 -9.24 -4.56 19.50
N VAL A 267 -9.94 -5.26 20.38
CA VAL A 267 -10.62 -6.52 20.07
C VAL A 267 -12.13 -6.28 20.13
N ILE A 268 -12.82 -6.48 19.02
CA ILE A 268 -14.28 -6.32 18.91
C ILE A 268 -14.85 -7.64 18.39
N VAL A 269 -15.49 -8.42 19.25
CA VAL A 269 -15.88 -9.80 18.94
C VAL A 269 -17.30 -10.12 19.36
N ASN A 270 -18.04 -10.77 18.46
CA ASN A 270 -19.36 -11.35 18.74
C ASN A 270 -20.42 -10.34 19.18
N ASN A 271 -20.28 -9.06 18.80
CA ASN A 271 -21.26 -8.03 19.14
C ASN A 271 -22.37 -7.90 18.10
N LYS A 272 -23.51 -7.39 18.53
CA LYS A 272 -24.61 -6.93 17.68
C LYS A 272 -24.61 -5.40 17.65
N ILE A 273 -24.15 -4.82 16.55
CA ILE A 273 -23.89 -3.39 16.41
C ILE A 273 -24.85 -2.81 15.37
N GLY A 274 -25.68 -1.84 15.79
CA GLY A 274 -26.71 -1.21 14.95
C GLY A 274 -27.98 -2.04 14.75
N VAL A 275 -28.03 -3.27 15.28
CA VAL A 275 -29.19 -4.18 15.23
C VAL A 275 -29.72 -4.51 16.62
N ASN A 276 -30.96 -4.96 16.69
CA ASN A 276 -31.60 -5.42 17.92
C ASN A 276 -30.92 -6.69 18.49
N TYR A 277 -31.32 -7.08 19.70
CA TYR A 277 -30.77 -8.24 20.41
C TYR A 277 -30.87 -9.56 19.62
N ASN A 278 -31.89 -9.69 18.77
CA ASN A 278 -32.09 -10.87 17.91
C ASN A 278 -31.24 -10.82 16.63
N GLY A 279 -30.65 -9.68 16.28
CA GLY A 279 -29.88 -9.52 15.04
C GLY A 279 -30.73 -9.56 13.76
N THR A 280 -32.01 -9.23 13.86
CA THR A 280 -33.00 -9.38 12.78
C THR A 280 -33.58 -8.06 12.28
N LYS A 281 -33.41 -6.97 13.04
CA LYS A 281 -33.93 -5.64 12.68
C LYS A 281 -32.94 -4.56 13.11
N ASP A 282 -32.83 -3.51 12.31
CA ASP A 282 -32.03 -2.33 12.62
C ASP A 282 -32.87 -1.16 13.18
N PHE A 283 -32.21 0.00 13.26
CA PHE A 283 -32.77 1.25 13.79
C PHE A 283 -32.65 2.41 12.79
N HIS A 284 -32.48 2.15 11.49
CA HIS A 284 -32.17 3.20 10.51
C HIS A 284 -33.28 4.26 10.35
N ASP A 285 -34.52 3.88 10.67
CA ASP A 285 -35.76 4.66 10.55
C ASP A 285 -36.11 5.41 11.83
N LEU A 286 -35.22 5.39 12.84
CA LEU A 286 -35.42 6.22 14.02
C LEU A 286 -35.55 7.68 13.59
N GLN A 287 -36.65 8.32 13.99
CA GLN A 287 -36.94 9.72 13.66
C GLN A 287 -35.77 10.66 14.01
N LEU A 288 -35.04 10.31 15.07
CA LEU A 288 -33.82 11.02 15.49
C LEU A 288 -32.72 10.99 14.43
N PHE A 289 -32.50 9.84 13.76
CA PHE A 289 -31.52 9.69 12.68
C PHE A 289 -31.95 10.36 11.38
N LEU A 290 -33.26 10.53 11.18
CA LEU A 290 -33.84 11.20 10.01
C LEU A 290 -33.92 12.73 10.16
N SER A 291 -33.52 13.27 11.31
CA SER A 291 -33.62 14.71 11.61
C SER A 291 -32.75 15.61 10.71
N SER A 292 -31.71 15.07 10.07
CA SER A 292 -30.93 15.74 9.04
C SER A 292 -30.21 14.76 8.11
N SER A 293 -29.99 15.18 6.87
CA SER A 293 -29.15 14.47 5.89
C SER A 293 -27.64 14.58 6.19
N SER A 294 -27.22 15.56 6.99
CA SER A 294 -25.81 15.79 7.36
C SER A 294 -25.33 14.96 8.55
N LEU A 295 -26.22 14.19 9.19
CA LEU A 295 -25.87 13.39 10.35
C LEU A 295 -25.09 12.15 9.92
N GLU A 296 -23.90 12.02 10.48
CA GLU A 296 -23.11 10.81 10.33
C GLU A 296 -23.53 9.77 11.38
N ILE A 297 -24.01 8.63 10.90
CA ILE A 297 -24.40 7.48 11.74
C ILE A 297 -23.46 6.31 11.46
N HIS A 298 -22.73 5.88 12.49
CA HIS A 298 -21.66 4.90 12.37
C HIS A 298 -21.87 3.67 13.26
N GLY A 299 -21.52 2.50 12.74
CA GLY A 299 -21.44 1.27 13.53
C GLY A 299 -20.18 1.26 14.40
N VAL A 300 -19.04 0.98 13.77
CA VAL A 300 -17.72 0.95 14.40
C VAL A 300 -16.82 1.98 13.72
N LYS A 301 -16.34 2.95 14.50
CA LYS A 301 -15.40 3.99 14.07
C LYS A 301 -14.10 3.86 14.85
N VAL A 302 -13.00 3.59 14.16
CA VAL A 302 -11.68 3.41 14.77
C VAL A 302 -10.69 4.34 14.09
N ASN A 303 -10.10 5.27 14.84
CA ASN A 303 -8.96 6.07 14.43
C ASN A 303 -7.82 5.88 15.43
N ALA A 304 -6.99 4.87 15.24
CA ALA A 304 -5.99 4.49 16.24
C ALA A 304 -4.63 4.17 15.62
N ILE A 305 -3.66 5.04 15.83
CA ILE A 305 -2.26 4.79 15.42
C ILE A 305 -1.60 3.73 16.31
N ASN A 306 -0.67 2.95 15.72
CA ASN A 306 0.04 1.85 16.40
C ASN A 306 -0.90 0.86 17.12
N ALA A 307 -2.04 0.55 16.51
CA ALA A 307 -3.04 -0.36 17.08
C ALA A 307 -3.30 -1.56 16.15
N ASP A 308 -3.41 -2.75 16.76
CA ASP A 308 -3.90 -3.97 16.14
C ASP A 308 -5.40 -4.11 16.39
N LEU A 309 -6.19 -3.88 15.33
CA LEU A 309 -7.64 -3.97 15.37
C LEU A 309 -8.11 -5.36 14.90
N TYR A 310 -8.77 -6.10 15.79
CA TYR A 310 -9.38 -7.39 15.48
C TYR A 310 -10.90 -7.26 15.53
N LEU A 311 -11.56 -7.25 14.37
CA LEU A 311 -13.03 -7.33 14.27
C LEU A 311 -13.41 -8.72 13.81
N ARG A 312 -14.08 -9.50 14.67
CA ARG A 312 -14.57 -10.82 14.26
C ARG A 312 -15.94 -11.22 14.78
N LYS A 313 -16.69 -11.98 14.00
CA LYS A 313 -18.01 -12.54 14.38
C LYS A 313 -19.07 -11.50 14.77
N ASN A 314 -18.91 -10.23 14.39
CA ASN A 314 -19.88 -9.18 14.73
C ASN A 314 -20.99 -9.06 13.70
N PHE A 315 -22.17 -8.63 14.12
CA PHE A 315 -23.20 -8.07 13.26
C PHE A 315 -23.06 -6.55 13.24
N ILE A 316 -22.89 -5.93 12.08
CA ILE A 316 -22.63 -4.50 11.91
C ILE A 316 -23.51 -3.97 10.77
N SER A 317 -24.72 -3.55 11.11
CA SER A 317 -25.78 -3.32 10.12
C SER A 317 -26.67 -2.15 10.54
N GLY A 318 -27.39 -1.56 9.57
CA GLY A 318 -28.34 -0.47 9.79
C GLY A 318 -27.76 0.90 10.08
N ASN A 319 -26.48 1.13 9.76
CA ASN A 319 -25.81 2.41 9.98
C ASN A 319 -25.88 3.26 8.71
N ARG A 320 -26.53 4.43 8.78
CA ARG A 320 -26.83 5.27 7.60
C ARG A 320 -25.59 5.76 6.85
N THR A 321 -24.44 5.92 7.53
CA THR A 321 -23.20 6.42 6.92
C THR A 321 -22.19 5.31 6.71
N THR A 322 -21.68 4.69 7.78
CA THR A 322 -20.74 3.56 7.65
C THR A 322 -21.01 2.46 8.68
N GLY A 323 -20.89 1.20 8.26
CA GLY A 323 -20.85 0.05 9.14
C GLY A 323 -19.54 0.04 9.91
N VAL A 324 -18.42 -0.10 9.20
CA VAL A 324 -17.06 -0.09 9.75
C VAL A 324 -16.25 1.04 9.10
N TYR A 325 -15.65 1.89 9.90
CA TYR A 325 -14.76 2.98 9.47
C TYR A 325 -13.44 2.88 10.22
N ILE A 326 -12.34 2.66 9.48
CA ILE A 326 -11.01 2.46 10.06
C ILE A 326 -10.05 3.49 9.46
N THR A 327 -9.32 4.17 10.35
CA THR A 327 -8.31 5.15 10.00
C THR A 327 -7.05 4.88 10.83
N ASN A 328 -5.89 4.88 10.18
CA ASN A 328 -4.57 4.80 10.83
C ASN A 328 -4.26 3.54 11.66
N SER A 329 -5.06 2.48 11.57
CA SER A 329 -4.86 1.23 12.30
C SER A 329 -4.45 0.07 11.40
N ASP A 330 -3.65 -0.86 11.93
CA ASP A 330 -3.49 -2.16 11.29
C ASP A 330 -4.68 -3.04 11.70
N PHE A 331 -5.28 -3.80 10.78
CA PHE A 331 -6.52 -4.51 11.07
C PHE A 331 -6.63 -5.92 10.47
N VAL A 332 -7.48 -6.72 11.12
CA VAL A 332 -7.97 -8.01 10.64
C VAL A 332 -9.48 -8.06 10.86
N LEU A 333 -10.22 -8.16 9.76
CA LEU A 333 -11.68 -8.31 9.77
C LEU A 333 -12.04 -9.73 9.32
N THR A 334 -12.60 -10.58 10.18
CA THR A 334 -12.98 -11.96 9.79
C THR A 334 -14.36 -12.35 10.31
N SER A 335 -15.10 -13.14 9.54
CA SER A 335 -16.39 -13.72 9.96
C SER A 335 -17.46 -12.72 10.43
N ASN A 336 -17.38 -11.44 10.03
CA ASN A 336 -18.40 -10.45 10.38
C ASN A 336 -19.57 -10.49 9.39
N TYR A 337 -20.74 -10.06 9.85
CA TYR A 337 -21.95 -9.84 9.06
C TYR A 337 -22.16 -8.34 8.94
N ILE A 338 -21.91 -7.78 7.75
CA ILE A 338 -21.89 -6.34 7.51
C ILE A 338 -22.99 -5.98 6.51
N GLY A 339 -24.03 -5.30 7.02
CA GLY A 339 -25.21 -4.89 6.24
C GLY A 339 -26.29 -5.97 6.12
N THR A 340 -26.14 -7.10 6.82
CA THR A 340 -27.15 -8.17 6.90
C THR A 340 -27.40 -8.61 8.34
N GLY A 341 -28.51 -9.33 8.55
CA GLY A 341 -28.87 -9.97 9.83
C GLY A 341 -28.38 -11.41 9.96
N ILE A 342 -28.87 -12.08 11.00
CA ILE A 342 -28.52 -13.47 11.37
C ILE A 342 -28.93 -14.51 10.31
N GLY A 343 -30.01 -14.25 9.56
CA GLY A 343 -30.46 -15.08 8.46
C GLY A 343 -29.64 -14.92 7.18
N LYS A 344 -28.72 -13.94 7.11
CA LYS A 344 -27.92 -13.58 5.92
C LYS A 344 -28.77 -13.08 4.74
N THR A 345 -30.06 -12.83 4.97
CA THR A 345 -31.02 -12.44 3.92
C THR A 345 -31.72 -11.13 4.23
N GLU A 346 -31.61 -10.65 5.46
CA GLU A 346 -32.19 -9.39 5.89
C GLU A 346 -31.41 -8.22 5.26
N ASP A 347 -32.11 -7.36 4.53
CA ASP A 347 -31.56 -6.09 4.06
C ASP A 347 -31.49 -5.12 5.25
N LEU A 348 -30.34 -5.11 5.90
CA LEU A 348 -30.00 -4.19 6.99
C LEU A 348 -28.79 -3.35 6.55
N GLY A 349 -28.77 -2.95 5.27
CA GLY A 349 -27.62 -2.34 4.62
C GLY A 349 -27.11 -1.09 5.34
N ASN A 350 -25.78 -0.91 5.35
CA ASN A 350 -25.17 0.36 5.74
C ASN A 350 -25.06 1.30 4.54
N GLY A 351 -24.74 2.57 4.78
CA GLY A 351 -24.27 3.47 3.71
C GLY A 351 -23.04 2.87 3.02
N VAL A 352 -21.91 2.83 3.72
CA VAL A 352 -20.72 2.07 3.32
C VAL A 352 -20.55 0.90 4.29
N GLY A 353 -20.33 -0.32 3.81
CA GLY A 353 -20.08 -1.48 4.64
C GLY A 353 -18.77 -1.34 5.42
N VAL A 354 -17.66 -1.21 4.70
CA VAL A 354 -16.32 -0.95 5.25
C VAL A 354 -15.67 0.21 4.51
N ARG A 355 -15.20 1.22 5.25
CA ARG A 355 -14.41 2.34 4.72
C ARG A 355 -13.04 2.37 5.40
N LEU A 356 -11.99 2.47 4.59
CA LEU A 356 -10.60 2.51 5.04
C LEU A 356 -9.94 3.81 4.58
N GLU A 357 -9.37 4.58 5.51
CA GLU A 357 -8.73 5.87 5.23
C GLU A 357 -7.37 6.04 5.95
N GLY A 358 -6.66 7.13 5.64
CA GLY A 358 -5.39 7.46 6.28
C GLY A 358 -4.34 6.37 6.02
N THR A 359 -3.65 5.92 7.07
CA THR A 359 -2.64 4.87 6.99
C THR A 359 -3.17 3.47 7.37
N ALA A 360 -4.48 3.22 7.25
CA ALA A 360 -5.06 1.93 7.58
C ALA A 360 -4.57 0.81 6.63
N THR A 361 -4.12 -0.32 7.15
CA THR A 361 -3.63 -1.46 6.35
C THR A 361 -4.04 -2.76 7.01
N GLY A 362 -4.23 -3.82 6.24
CA GLY A 362 -4.65 -5.08 6.84
C GLY A 362 -5.39 -6.01 5.90
N THR A 363 -6.11 -6.95 6.50
CA THR A 363 -6.86 -7.99 5.81
C THR A 363 -8.36 -7.87 6.08
N ILE A 364 -9.16 -7.90 5.03
CA ILE A 364 -10.59 -8.15 5.10
C ILE A 364 -10.81 -9.59 4.63
N GLY A 365 -11.19 -10.47 5.54
CA GLY A 365 -11.38 -11.90 5.35
C GLY A 365 -10.15 -12.72 5.74
N GLY A 366 -10.21 -14.03 5.52
CA GLY A 366 -9.24 -15.00 6.05
C GLY A 366 -8.26 -15.55 5.01
N THR A 367 -7.04 -15.88 5.43
CA THR A 367 -6.00 -16.49 4.57
C THR A 367 -5.99 -18.02 4.62
N VAL A 368 -6.74 -18.63 5.55
CA VAL A 368 -6.94 -20.09 5.68
C VAL A 368 -8.43 -20.43 5.68
N THR A 369 -8.81 -21.64 5.30
CA THR A 369 -10.23 -22.06 5.19
C THR A 369 -10.97 -22.16 6.53
N SER A 370 -10.23 -22.25 7.64
CA SER A 370 -10.79 -22.20 9.01
C SER A 370 -11.22 -20.79 9.42
N ASP A 371 -10.67 -19.75 8.80
CA ASP A 371 -11.09 -18.37 9.00
C ASP A 371 -12.24 -18.08 8.04
N LEU A 372 -13.48 -18.21 8.53
CA LEU A 372 -14.65 -17.87 7.73
C LEU A 372 -14.55 -16.39 7.30
N GLY A 373 -14.69 -16.11 6.01
CA GLY A 373 -14.70 -14.75 5.48
C GLY A 373 -15.88 -13.92 6.00
N ASN A 374 -15.81 -12.61 5.79
CA ASN A 374 -16.94 -11.73 6.11
C ASN A 374 -18.07 -11.92 5.11
N ILE A 375 -19.29 -11.61 5.54
CA ILE A 375 -20.44 -11.41 4.68
C ILE A 375 -20.69 -9.91 4.59
N ILE A 376 -20.52 -9.34 3.40
CA ILE A 376 -20.67 -7.91 3.14
C ILE A 376 -21.80 -7.75 2.13
N ALA A 377 -22.99 -7.42 2.62
CA ALA A 377 -24.20 -7.44 1.80
C ALA A 377 -25.12 -6.26 2.04
N TYR A 378 -25.94 -5.94 1.04
CA TYR A 378 -27.01 -4.93 1.07
C TYR A 378 -26.58 -3.46 1.34
N ASN A 379 -25.29 -3.19 1.50
CA ASN A 379 -24.78 -1.83 1.69
C ASN A 379 -24.93 -1.01 0.40
N ASN A 380 -24.91 0.33 0.47
CA ASN A 380 -24.81 1.10 -0.79
C ASN A 380 -23.45 0.86 -1.45
N TYR A 381 -22.39 0.87 -0.65
CA TYR A 381 -21.02 0.55 -1.05
C TYR A 381 -20.48 -0.57 -0.16
N GLY A 382 -19.92 -1.64 -0.72
CA GLY A 382 -19.37 -2.75 0.06
C GLY A 382 -18.11 -2.36 0.82
N VAL A 383 -16.98 -2.23 0.10
CA VAL A 383 -15.67 -1.81 0.63
C VAL A 383 -15.16 -0.60 -0.15
N GLU A 384 -14.94 0.52 0.54
CA GLU A 384 -14.38 1.75 -0.01
C GLU A 384 -12.93 1.95 0.46
N LEU A 385 -12.04 2.22 -0.49
CA LEU A 385 -10.58 2.17 -0.32
C LEU A 385 -9.94 3.54 -0.59
N THR A 386 -9.83 4.35 0.46
CA THR A 386 -9.15 5.66 0.39
C THR A 386 -7.86 5.70 1.20
N SER A 387 -7.45 4.58 1.80
CA SER A 387 -6.17 4.43 2.49
C SER A 387 -4.97 4.63 1.57
N SER A 388 -3.89 5.22 2.12
CA SER A 388 -2.59 5.36 1.46
C SER A 388 -1.69 4.13 1.58
N ARG A 389 -2.20 3.02 2.14
CA ARG A 389 -1.49 1.75 2.27
C ARG A 389 -2.31 0.60 1.66
N GLN A 390 -1.62 -0.49 1.34
CA GLN A 390 -2.22 -1.66 0.72
C GLN A 390 -3.25 -2.36 1.62
N VAL A 391 -4.28 -2.95 1.01
CA VAL A 391 -5.30 -3.74 1.72
C VAL A 391 -5.55 -5.03 0.96
N LYS A 392 -5.49 -6.16 1.67
CA LYS A 392 -5.83 -7.47 1.11
C LYS A 392 -7.28 -7.81 1.46
N ILE A 393 -8.08 -8.16 0.45
CA ILE A 393 -9.48 -8.55 0.60
C ILE A 393 -9.59 -9.97 0.06
N MET A 394 -9.80 -10.95 0.94
CA MET A 394 -9.70 -12.36 0.56
C MET A 394 -10.85 -13.18 1.14
N ARG A 395 -11.38 -14.12 0.36
CA ARG A 395 -12.38 -15.13 0.78
C ARG A 395 -13.64 -14.60 1.46
N ASN A 396 -14.08 -13.38 1.14
CA ASN A 396 -15.33 -12.83 1.66
C ASN A 396 -16.51 -13.16 0.73
N SER A 397 -17.71 -13.16 1.30
CA SER A 397 -18.95 -13.18 0.55
C SER A 397 -19.44 -11.76 0.35
N PHE A 398 -19.61 -11.35 -0.90
CA PHE A 398 -20.22 -10.09 -1.29
C PHE A 398 -21.52 -10.37 -2.03
N TYR A 399 -22.60 -9.68 -1.68
CA TYR A 399 -23.81 -9.72 -2.50
C TYR A 399 -24.73 -8.53 -2.25
N CYS A 400 -25.39 -8.10 -3.31
CA CYS A 400 -26.41 -7.07 -3.34
C CYS A 400 -25.98 -5.73 -2.72
N ASN A 401 -24.71 -5.36 -2.87
CA ASN A 401 -24.24 -4.02 -2.57
C ASN A 401 -24.61 -3.10 -3.74
N LYS A 402 -25.30 -1.99 -3.47
CA LYS A 402 -26.09 -1.25 -4.49
C LYS A 402 -25.27 -0.50 -5.54
N ILE A 403 -23.99 -0.23 -5.29
CA ILE A 403 -23.11 0.49 -6.21
C ILE A 403 -21.88 -0.35 -6.58
N PHE A 404 -21.15 -0.87 -5.59
CA PHE A 404 -20.06 -1.82 -5.82
C PHE A 404 -19.84 -2.72 -4.61
N GLY A 405 -19.27 -3.92 -4.83
CA GLY A 405 -18.73 -4.77 -3.77
C GLY A 405 -17.36 -4.26 -3.28
N ILE A 406 -16.41 -4.06 -4.19
CA ILE A 406 -15.08 -3.50 -3.92
C ILE A 406 -14.87 -2.27 -4.82
N GLY A 407 -14.59 -1.13 -4.19
CA GLY A 407 -14.37 0.14 -4.87
C GLY A 407 -12.95 0.31 -5.43
N PRO A 408 -12.73 1.34 -6.25
CA PRO A 408 -11.39 1.69 -6.72
C PRO A 408 -10.52 2.18 -5.56
N ALA A 409 -9.24 1.80 -5.54
CA ALA A 409 -8.27 2.37 -4.60
C ALA A 409 -7.78 3.73 -5.10
N LEU A 410 -7.99 4.79 -4.31
CA LEU A 410 -7.69 6.16 -4.75
C LEU A 410 -6.22 6.56 -4.54
N ASN A 411 -5.54 5.97 -3.55
CA ASN A 411 -4.23 6.40 -3.07
C ASN A 411 -3.16 5.31 -3.10
N TYR A 412 -3.44 4.14 -3.70
CA TYR A 412 -2.50 3.03 -3.79
C TYR A 412 -2.76 2.17 -5.03
N THR A 413 -1.75 1.46 -5.52
CA THR A 413 -1.88 0.57 -6.68
C THR A 413 -2.86 -0.58 -6.39
N GLN A 414 -3.87 -0.71 -7.24
CA GLN A 414 -4.85 -1.79 -7.18
C GLN A 414 -4.61 -2.78 -8.32
N ALA A 415 -4.68 -4.07 -8.03
CA ALA A 415 -4.62 -5.10 -9.06
C ALA A 415 -5.84 -5.03 -9.99
N TYR A 416 -5.74 -5.65 -11.17
CA TYR A 416 -6.88 -5.89 -12.04
C TYR A 416 -7.05 -7.39 -12.28
N VAL A 417 -8.26 -7.78 -12.71
CA VAL A 417 -8.59 -9.12 -13.18
C VAL A 417 -9.67 -9.05 -14.26
N GLN A 418 -9.52 -9.86 -15.29
CA GLN A 418 -10.46 -10.07 -16.37
C GLN A 418 -10.65 -11.57 -16.59
N ILE A 419 -11.89 -11.96 -16.86
CA ILE A 419 -12.22 -13.27 -17.42
C ILE A 419 -12.31 -13.07 -18.94
N LEU A 420 -11.67 -13.93 -19.71
CA LEU A 420 -11.63 -13.87 -21.18
C LEU A 420 -12.33 -15.06 -21.81
N ILE A 421 -12.21 -16.25 -21.24
CA ILE A 421 -12.86 -17.47 -21.75
C ILE A 421 -13.78 -18.03 -20.67
N LYS A 422 -15.04 -18.25 -21.01
CA LYS A 422 -16.05 -18.90 -20.19
C LYS A 422 -16.64 -20.11 -20.91
N ARG A 423 -16.31 -21.32 -20.45
CA ARG A 423 -16.87 -22.60 -20.93
C ARG A 423 -17.39 -23.41 -19.73
N PRO A 424 -18.35 -24.33 -19.91
CA PRO A 424 -18.93 -25.10 -18.80
C PRO A 424 -17.94 -25.83 -17.89
N GLY A 425 -16.72 -26.13 -18.35
CA GLY A 425 -15.67 -26.80 -17.57
C GLY A 425 -14.34 -26.04 -17.50
N HIS A 426 -14.28 -24.79 -17.98
CA HIS A 426 -13.02 -24.07 -18.13
C HIS A 426 -13.22 -22.55 -18.04
N LEU A 427 -12.35 -21.90 -17.27
CA LEU A 427 -12.19 -20.45 -17.23
C LEU A 427 -10.75 -20.08 -17.56
N GLU A 428 -10.57 -19.02 -18.34
CA GLU A 428 -9.26 -18.40 -18.57
C GLU A 428 -9.39 -16.89 -18.49
N GLY A 429 -8.33 -16.23 -18.02
CA GLY A 429 -8.31 -14.78 -17.93
C GLY A 429 -6.91 -14.18 -17.83
N ARG A 430 -6.90 -12.87 -17.57
CA ARG A 430 -5.70 -12.09 -17.28
C ARG A 430 -5.90 -11.32 -15.99
N ALA A 431 -4.82 -11.14 -15.24
CA ALA A 431 -4.78 -10.32 -14.05
C ALA A 431 -3.39 -9.69 -13.91
N THR A 432 -3.20 -8.85 -12.89
CA THR A 432 -1.85 -8.37 -12.56
C THR A 432 -0.92 -9.57 -12.31
N PRO A 433 0.31 -9.60 -12.88
CA PRO A 433 1.23 -10.72 -12.66
C PRO A 433 1.56 -10.96 -11.18
N ASN A 434 1.81 -12.22 -10.82
CA ASN A 434 2.08 -12.67 -9.44
C ASN A 434 0.96 -12.32 -8.44
N THR A 435 -0.30 -12.55 -8.84
CA THR A 435 -1.49 -12.42 -7.99
C THR A 435 -2.17 -13.76 -7.77
N GLU A 436 -2.85 -13.86 -6.63
CA GLU A 436 -3.83 -14.91 -6.35
C GLU A 436 -5.19 -14.46 -6.87
N VAL A 437 -5.78 -15.23 -7.79
CA VAL A 437 -7.11 -14.97 -8.36
C VAL A 437 -8.13 -15.82 -7.64
N GLU A 438 -9.06 -15.19 -6.92
CA GLU A 438 -10.16 -15.86 -6.23
C GLU A 438 -11.40 -15.86 -7.12
N LEU A 439 -12.04 -17.02 -7.26
CA LEU A 439 -13.24 -17.21 -8.07
C LEU A 439 -14.46 -17.43 -7.19
N PHE A 440 -15.54 -16.73 -7.55
CA PHE A 440 -16.79 -16.69 -6.80
C PHE A 440 -17.97 -16.93 -7.72
N TYR A 441 -18.96 -17.69 -7.26
CA TYR A 441 -20.27 -17.67 -7.89
C TYR A 441 -21.00 -16.38 -7.55
N THR A 442 -21.58 -15.76 -8.57
CA THR A 442 -22.38 -14.53 -8.45
C THR A 442 -23.87 -14.85 -8.45
N GLN A 443 -24.65 -14.07 -7.70
CA GLN A 443 -26.09 -14.24 -7.62
C GLN A 443 -26.79 -13.20 -8.52
N TYR A 444 -27.87 -13.61 -9.19
CA TYR A 444 -28.82 -12.72 -9.89
C TYR A 444 -28.32 -11.83 -11.03
N CYS A 445 -27.04 -11.87 -11.44
CA CYS A 445 -26.54 -11.24 -12.68
C CYS A 445 -27.09 -9.83 -12.96
N ASN A 446 -27.15 -9.01 -11.92
CA ASN A 446 -27.65 -7.64 -12.00
C ASN A 446 -26.54 -6.60 -11.78
N GLY A 447 -25.27 -7.05 -11.77
CA GLY A 447 -24.09 -6.23 -11.50
C GLY A 447 -23.92 -5.73 -10.06
N LEU A 448 -24.81 -6.12 -9.14
CA LEU A 448 -24.81 -5.66 -7.73
C LEU A 448 -24.59 -6.80 -6.72
N CYS A 449 -24.87 -8.05 -7.12
CA CYS A 449 -24.70 -9.24 -6.27
C CYS A 449 -23.54 -10.15 -6.70
N GLU A 450 -22.39 -9.54 -6.99
CA GLU A 450 -21.11 -10.16 -7.37
C GLU A 450 -20.34 -10.67 -6.15
N GLY A 451 -19.59 -11.78 -6.29
CA GLY A 451 -18.66 -12.25 -5.25
C GLY A 451 -19.27 -13.07 -4.11
N LYS A 452 -20.41 -13.74 -4.31
CA LYS A 452 -21.18 -14.34 -3.22
C LYS A 452 -20.53 -15.60 -2.63
N ASP A 453 -20.34 -16.63 -3.45
CA ASP A 453 -19.88 -17.93 -2.96
C ASP A 453 -18.48 -18.21 -3.50
N TYR A 454 -17.46 -17.99 -2.66
CA TYR A 454 -16.08 -18.38 -2.96
C TYR A 454 -15.98 -19.89 -3.15
N PHE A 455 -15.27 -20.35 -4.19
CA PHE A 455 -15.07 -21.78 -4.41
C PHE A 455 -13.63 -22.20 -4.74
N VAL A 456 -12.77 -21.32 -5.26
CA VAL A 456 -11.36 -21.67 -5.54
C VAL A 456 -10.47 -20.43 -5.66
N THR A 457 -9.18 -20.60 -5.38
CA THR A 457 -8.11 -19.65 -5.70
C THR A 457 -7.17 -20.29 -6.72
N VAL A 458 -6.81 -19.55 -7.77
CA VAL A 458 -5.77 -19.91 -8.74
C VAL A 458 -4.66 -18.86 -8.73
N GLN A 459 -3.50 -19.15 -9.32
CA GLN A 459 -2.38 -18.21 -9.38
C GLN A 459 -2.15 -17.75 -10.82
N THR A 460 -1.77 -16.50 -11.00
CA THR A 460 -1.29 -16.03 -12.30
C THR A 460 0.14 -16.49 -12.57
N ASP A 461 0.47 -16.69 -13.83
CA ASP A 461 1.86 -16.81 -14.27
C ASP A 461 2.59 -15.44 -14.33
N ALA A 462 3.86 -15.46 -14.75
CA ALA A 462 4.68 -14.25 -14.89
C ALA A 462 4.17 -13.25 -15.93
N THR A 463 3.27 -13.66 -16.83
CA THR A 463 2.62 -12.79 -17.83
C THR A 463 1.26 -12.26 -17.36
N GLY A 464 0.77 -12.74 -16.20
CA GLY A 464 -0.54 -12.40 -15.67
C GLY A 464 -1.67 -13.30 -16.18
N ARG A 465 -1.39 -14.38 -16.91
CA ARG A 465 -2.39 -15.34 -17.37
C ARG A 465 -2.78 -16.28 -16.24
N TRP A 466 -4.04 -16.67 -16.19
CA TRP A 466 -4.56 -17.65 -15.24
C TRP A 466 -5.67 -18.47 -15.88
N TYR A 467 -5.85 -19.72 -15.42
CA TYR A 467 -6.93 -20.59 -15.85
C TYR A 467 -7.43 -21.46 -14.70
N TYR A 468 -8.63 -22.02 -14.87
CA TYR A 468 -9.25 -22.98 -13.97
C TYR A 468 -9.99 -24.04 -14.79
N ASP A 469 -9.61 -25.31 -14.60
CA ASP A 469 -10.27 -26.47 -15.18
C ASP A 469 -11.19 -27.10 -14.13
N GLY A 470 -12.50 -26.90 -14.28
CA GLY A 470 -13.51 -27.42 -13.38
C GLY A 470 -14.92 -27.06 -13.80
N LEU A 471 -15.89 -27.90 -13.43
CA LEU A 471 -17.29 -27.71 -13.79
C LEU A 471 -17.85 -26.42 -13.15
N LEU A 472 -18.39 -25.54 -13.99
CA LEU A 472 -19.07 -24.32 -13.56
C LEU A 472 -20.55 -24.61 -13.34
N THR A 473 -21.04 -24.33 -12.15
CA THR A 473 -22.46 -24.52 -11.78
C THR A 473 -23.29 -23.24 -11.86
N GLY A 474 -22.66 -22.11 -12.18
CA GLY A 474 -23.28 -20.81 -12.28
C GLY A 474 -22.32 -19.77 -12.86
N ASN A 475 -22.78 -18.52 -12.90
CA ASN A 475 -21.95 -17.42 -13.37
C ASN A 475 -20.86 -17.08 -12.35
N VAL A 476 -19.71 -16.65 -12.87
CA VAL A 476 -18.49 -16.46 -12.09
C VAL A 476 -17.99 -15.03 -12.19
N THR A 477 -17.56 -14.50 -11.06
CA THR A 477 -16.77 -13.27 -10.92
C THR A 477 -15.46 -13.59 -10.21
N ALA A 478 -14.43 -12.80 -10.46
CA ALA A 478 -13.11 -13.00 -9.87
C ALA A 478 -12.58 -11.75 -9.18
N THR A 479 -11.69 -11.92 -8.20
CA THR A 479 -10.80 -10.86 -7.68
C THR A 479 -9.35 -11.31 -7.83
N ALA A 480 -8.40 -10.38 -7.87
CA ALA A 480 -6.97 -10.65 -7.86
C ALA A 480 -6.29 -9.94 -6.69
N THR A 481 -5.58 -10.70 -5.86
CA THR A 481 -4.85 -10.20 -4.69
C THR A 481 -3.34 -10.35 -4.92
N PRO A 482 -2.56 -9.25 -4.91
CA PRO A 482 -1.10 -9.33 -5.01
C PRO A 482 -0.44 -10.08 -3.85
N ILE A 483 0.53 -10.93 -4.18
CA ILE A 483 1.28 -11.71 -3.18
C ILE A 483 2.14 -10.78 -2.31
N LEU A 484 2.93 -9.90 -2.94
CA LEU A 484 3.88 -9.00 -2.25
C LEU A 484 3.28 -7.62 -1.97
N ASN A 485 3.01 -6.85 -3.03
CA ASN A 485 2.62 -5.45 -2.94
C ASN A 485 1.38 -5.15 -3.79
N GLY A 486 0.38 -4.52 -3.17
CA GLY A 486 -0.80 -3.99 -3.85
C GLY A 486 -2.10 -4.34 -3.16
N THR A 487 -3.13 -3.60 -3.53
CA THR A 487 -4.49 -3.79 -3.02
C THR A 487 -5.26 -4.75 -3.93
N THR A 488 -6.11 -5.59 -3.33
CA THR A 488 -6.99 -6.51 -4.08
C THR A 488 -7.83 -5.75 -5.11
N SER A 489 -7.98 -6.35 -6.29
CA SER A 489 -8.75 -5.79 -7.39
C SER A 489 -10.23 -5.59 -7.04
N GLN A 490 -10.90 -4.76 -7.83
CA GLN A 490 -12.35 -4.84 -7.95
C GLN A 490 -12.76 -6.21 -8.54
N PHE A 491 -14.05 -6.57 -8.44
CA PHE A 491 -14.56 -7.75 -9.12
C PHE A 491 -14.37 -7.64 -10.64
N SER A 492 -14.03 -8.76 -11.28
CA SER A 492 -13.86 -8.86 -12.72
C SER A 492 -15.10 -8.38 -13.46
N THR A 493 -14.91 -7.65 -14.55
CA THR A 493 -16.00 -7.22 -15.43
C THR A 493 -15.70 -7.59 -16.88
N ALA A 494 -16.72 -7.47 -17.74
CA ALA A 494 -16.58 -7.58 -19.18
C ALA A 494 -15.80 -6.42 -19.84
N ALA A 495 -15.40 -5.41 -19.05
CA ALA A 495 -14.77 -4.20 -19.57
C ALA A 495 -13.46 -4.48 -20.32
N LEU A 496 -13.22 -3.72 -21.39
CA LEU A 496 -11.96 -3.68 -22.10
C LEU A 496 -10.95 -2.79 -21.35
N LEU A 497 -9.71 -3.26 -21.24
CA LEU A 497 -8.61 -2.44 -20.73
C LEU A 497 -8.21 -1.36 -21.74
N GLU A 498 -7.49 -0.35 -21.25
CA GLU A 498 -6.90 0.66 -22.12
C GLU A 498 -5.88 0.02 -23.07
N GLY A 499 -5.98 0.36 -24.37
CA GLY A 499 -5.12 -0.21 -25.42
C GLY A 499 -5.47 -1.63 -25.86
N GLU A 500 -6.48 -2.28 -25.27
CA GLU A 500 -6.88 -3.64 -25.65
C GLU A 500 -7.50 -3.67 -27.06
N ALA A 501 -8.27 -2.65 -27.44
CA ALA A 501 -8.82 -2.53 -28.78
C ALA A 501 -7.89 -1.74 -29.71
N ILE A 502 -7.67 -2.29 -30.91
CA ILE A 502 -6.96 -1.64 -32.01
C ILE A 502 -7.98 -0.85 -32.82
N VAL A 503 -7.83 0.48 -32.83
CA VAL A 503 -8.66 1.40 -33.62
C VAL A 503 -7.85 1.89 -34.81
N THR A 504 -8.39 1.72 -36.01
CA THR A 504 -7.80 2.24 -37.26
C THR A 504 -8.64 3.38 -37.78
N SER A 505 -7.97 4.50 -38.06
CA SER A 505 -8.60 5.72 -38.60
C SER A 505 -8.99 5.55 -40.07
N VAL A 506 -9.86 6.43 -40.57
CA VAL A 506 -10.13 6.52 -42.02
C VAL A 506 -8.88 7.07 -42.71
N THR A 507 -8.39 6.36 -43.72
CA THR A 507 -7.26 6.79 -44.56
C THR A 507 -7.66 6.74 -46.04
N CYS A 508 -6.72 7.03 -46.93
CA CYS A 508 -6.85 6.82 -48.36
C CYS A 508 -7.08 5.35 -48.77
N ASN A 509 -6.65 4.38 -47.95
CA ASN A 509 -6.75 2.95 -48.24
C ASN A 509 -8.14 2.39 -47.94
N GLY A 510 -8.98 3.16 -47.23
CA GLY A 510 -10.33 2.75 -46.87
C GLY A 510 -10.84 3.40 -45.59
N ASN A 511 -12.07 3.03 -45.25
CA ASN A 511 -12.71 3.40 -43.99
C ASN A 511 -12.01 2.75 -42.78
N GLY A 512 -12.31 3.25 -41.57
CA GLY A 512 -11.71 2.78 -40.33
C GLY A 512 -12.25 1.42 -39.89
N SER A 513 -11.65 0.87 -38.83
CA SER A 513 -12.10 -0.38 -38.21
C SER A 513 -11.72 -0.41 -36.72
N ILE A 514 -12.43 -1.23 -35.95
CA ILE A 514 -12.13 -1.49 -34.55
C ILE A 514 -12.01 -3.00 -34.38
N LYS A 515 -10.90 -3.45 -33.79
CA LYS A 515 -10.62 -4.87 -33.55
C LYS A 515 -10.20 -5.10 -32.10
N ILE A 516 -10.83 -6.07 -31.43
CA ILE A 516 -10.42 -6.57 -30.12
C ILE A 516 -9.65 -7.88 -30.38
N PRO A 517 -8.30 -7.86 -30.39
CA PRO A 517 -7.48 -9.00 -30.79
C PRO A 517 -7.41 -10.10 -29.73
N GLU A 518 -7.59 -9.77 -28.45
CA GLU A 518 -7.59 -10.74 -27.36
C GLU A 518 -8.84 -11.63 -27.48
N PRO A 519 -8.70 -12.96 -27.66
CA PRO A 519 -9.84 -13.86 -27.83
C PRO A 519 -10.76 -13.86 -26.60
N ARG A 520 -12.07 -13.76 -26.82
CA ARG A 520 -13.09 -13.82 -25.77
C ARG A 520 -14.18 -14.81 -26.15
N GLU A 521 -14.43 -15.78 -25.27
CA GLU A 521 -15.43 -16.83 -25.48
C GLU A 521 -16.45 -16.84 -24.34
N GLY A 522 -17.73 -17.02 -24.69
CA GLY A 522 -18.83 -16.91 -23.72
C GLY A 522 -19.22 -15.45 -23.41
N PHE A 523 -18.87 -14.52 -24.30
CA PHE A 523 -19.25 -13.10 -24.25
C PHE A 523 -20.03 -12.72 -25.51
N PHE A 524 -20.92 -11.74 -25.38
CA PHE A 524 -21.63 -11.11 -26.49
C PHE A 524 -21.15 -9.67 -26.71
N PHE A 525 -20.97 -9.30 -27.97
CA PHE A 525 -20.55 -7.98 -28.42
C PHE A 525 -21.68 -7.36 -29.22
N THR A 526 -22.08 -6.15 -28.85
CA THR A 526 -22.99 -5.29 -29.63
C THR A 526 -22.22 -4.07 -30.09
N TRP A 527 -22.26 -3.77 -31.39
CA TRP A 527 -21.58 -2.62 -31.95
C TRP A 527 -22.58 -1.54 -32.33
N ASN A 528 -22.39 -0.33 -31.79
CA ASN A 528 -23.25 0.81 -32.03
C ASN A 528 -22.45 1.97 -32.63
N ARG A 529 -23.10 2.75 -33.50
CA ARG A 529 -22.68 4.12 -33.82
C ARG A 529 -23.34 5.08 -32.84
N ILE A 530 -22.58 6.02 -32.29
CA ILE A 530 -23.10 7.12 -31.49
C ILE A 530 -23.32 8.31 -32.42
N GLU A 531 -24.57 8.75 -32.52
CA GLU A 531 -24.97 9.92 -33.30
C GLU A 531 -24.70 11.22 -32.54
N GLU A 532 -24.67 12.36 -33.22
CA GLU A 532 -24.36 13.67 -32.63
C GLU A 532 -25.30 14.08 -31.48
N ASN A 533 -26.55 13.60 -31.49
CA ASN A 533 -27.53 13.82 -30.43
C ASN A 533 -27.38 12.85 -29.23
N GLY A 534 -26.36 11.99 -29.26
CA GLY A 534 -26.11 10.95 -28.25
C GLY A 534 -26.95 9.67 -28.42
N THR A 535 -27.79 9.54 -29.45
CA THR A 535 -28.52 8.29 -29.71
C THR A 535 -27.57 7.21 -30.23
N ARG A 536 -27.90 5.94 -29.97
CA ARG A 536 -27.14 4.78 -30.45
C ARG A 536 -27.89 4.13 -31.60
N THR A 537 -27.22 4.00 -32.75
CA THR A 537 -27.68 3.20 -33.88
C THR A 537 -26.94 1.86 -33.84
N GLU A 538 -27.66 0.76 -33.67
CA GLU A 538 -27.08 -0.58 -33.70
C GLU A 538 -26.56 -0.91 -35.11
N LEU A 539 -25.29 -1.30 -35.20
CA LEU A 539 -24.63 -1.74 -36.44
C LEU A 539 -24.53 -3.26 -36.51
N ILE A 540 -24.19 -3.88 -35.38
CA ILE A 540 -24.14 -5.34 -35.22
C ILE A 540 -24.85 -5.68 -33.91
N PRO A 541 -25.92 -6.50 -33.93
CA PRO A 541 -26.60 -6.95 -32.73
C PRO A 541 -25.71 -7.85 -31.87
N ALA A 542 -26.12 -8.10 -30.63
CA ALA A 542 -25.41 -8.97 -29.69
C ALA A 542 -25.02 -10.32 -30.32
N GLY A 543 -23.71 -10.58 -30.44
CA GLY A 543 -23.16 -11.78 -31.04
C GLY A 543 -21.69 -12.00 -30.65
N THR A 544 -20.96 -12.88 -31.33
CA THR A 544 -19.56 -13.22 -30.99
C THR A 544 -18.53 -12.42 -31.79
N ILE A 545 -18.95 -11.37 -32.50
CA ILE A 545 -18.10 -10.62 -33.43
C ILE A 545 -17.28 -9.58 -32.66
N GLN A 546 -15.97 -9.80 -32.58
CA GLN A 546 -15.00 -8.94 -31.87
C GLN A 546 -14.35 -7.83 -32.72
N GLU A 547 -14.73 -7.74 -33.99
CA GLU A 547 -14.19 -6.74 -34.91
C GLU A 547 -15.27 -6.20 -35.84
N ILE A 548 -15.17 -4.92 -36.17
CA ILE A 548 -16.05 -4.26 -37.12
C ILE A 548 -15.21 -3.39 -38.06
N GLY A 549 -15.43 -3.54 -39.35
CA GLY A 549 -14.73 -2.82 -40.41
C GLY A 549 -15.64 -1.87 -41.18
N ASP A 550 -15.06 -1.19 -42.17
CA ASP A 550 -15.74 -0.26 -43.07
C ASP A 550 -16.47 0.90 -42.36
N LEU A 551 -15.87 1.41 -41.29
CA LEU A 551 -16.47 2.44 -40.45
C LEU A 551 -16.09 3.86 -40.92
N PRO A 552 -17.06 4.73 -41.25
CA PRO A 552 -16.79 6.13 -41.53
C PRO A 552 -16.32 6.88 -40.27
N VAL A 553 -15.90 8.14 -40.44
CA VAL A 553 -15.54 9.03 -39.33
C VAL A 553 -16.72 9.18 -38.38
N GLY A 554 -16.49 8.99 -37.08
CA GLY A 554 -17.55 9.04 -36.09
C GLY A 554 -17.16 8.43 -34.74
N GLN A 555 -18.11 8.48 -33.81
CA GLN A 555 -17.99 7.86 -32.49
C GLN A 555 -18.74 6.52 -32.50
N TYR A 556 -18.09 5.51 -31.97
CA TYR A 556 -18.58 4.13 -31.93
C TYR A 556 -18.51 3.59 -30.52
N GLU A 557 -19.34 2.61 -30.22
CA GLU A 557 -19.44 1.98 -28.92
C GLU A 557 -19.51 0.47 -29.11
N VAL A 558 -18.69 -0.27 -28.36
CA VAL A 558 -18.87 -1.70 -28.19
C VAL A 558 -19.44 -1.93 -26.80
N VAL A 559 -20.52 -2.71 -26.72
CA VAL A 559 -21.07 -3.21 -25.47
C VAL A 559 -20.66 -4.67 -25.36
N VAL A 560 -19.84 -4.99 -24.35
CA VAL A 560 -19.41 -6.35 -24.05
C VAL A 560 -20.25 -6.87 -22.90
N ASP A 561 -20.98 -7.95 -23.12
CA ASP A 561 -21.82 -8.62 -22.15
C ASP A 561 -21.25 -10.01 -21.83
N ASP A 562 -21.06 -10.30 -20.55
CA ASP A 562 -20.50 -11.56 -20.07
C ASP A 562 -21.55 -12.56 -19.56
N GLY A 563 -22.82 -12.30 -19.88
CA GLY A 563 -24.00 -13.03 -19.41
C GLY A 563 -24.51 -12.57 -18.05
N CYS A 564 -23.78 -11.66 -17.39
CA CYS A 564 -24.08 -11.19 -16.05
C CYS A 564 -24.09 -9.65 -15.96
N LYS A 565 -23.24 -8.97 -16.74
CA LYS A 565 -23.12 -7.52 -16.78
C LYS A 565 -22.61 -7.09 -18.15
N SER A 566 -23.33 -6.14 -18.75
CA SER A 566 -22.90 -5.45 -19.97
C SER A 566 -22.08 -4.20 -19.64
N VAL A 567 -20.92 -4.03 -20.26
CA VAL A 567 -20.07 -2.84 -20.13
C VAL A 567 -19.80 -2.23 -21.49
N ALA A 568 -20.03 -0.93 -21.62
CA ALA A 568 -19.80 -0.18 -22.85
C ALA A 568 -18.40 0.46 -22.88
N ARG A 569 -17.73 0.43 -24.03
CA ARG A 569 -16.50 1.17 -24.31
C ARG A 569 -16.65 1.93 -25.62
N GLN A 570 -16.28 3.21 -25.60
CA GLN A 570 -16.39 4.09 -26.75
C GLN A 570 -15.05 4.31 -27.45
N PHE A 571 -15.11 4.46 -28.77
CA PHE A 571 -13.96 4.68 -29.66
C PHE A 571 -14.28 5.79 -30.64
N LEU A 572 -13.26 6.58 -31.00
CA LEU A 572 -13.38 7.65 -31.99
C LEU A 572 -12.57 7.27 -33.22
N ILE A 573 -13.24 7.15 -34.36
CA ILE A 573 -12.58 7.00 -35.66
C ILE A 573 -12.40 8.40 -36.26
N LYS A 574 -11.14 8.79 -36.42
CA LYS A 574 -10.75 10.08 -36.97
C LYS A 574 -10.57 9.99 -38.48
N ASP A 575 -10.70 11.14 -39.16
CA ASP A 575 -10.28 11.28 -40.55
C ASP A 575 -8.79 11.60 -40.59
N GLN A 576 -7.99 10.70 -41.16
CA GLN A 576 -6.54 10.85 -41.28
C GLN A 576 -6.07 10.92 -42.73
N ARG A 577 -6.98 11.11 -43.69
CA ARG A 577 -6.61 11.40 -45.07
C ARG A 577 -5.84 12.71 -45.15
N LEU A 578 -4.63 12.66 -45.74
CA LEU A 578 -3.84 13.84 -46.06
C LEU A 578 -4.65 14.79 -46.95
N VAL A 579 -4.89 16.01 -46.46
CA VAL A 579 -5.61 17.06 -47.19
C VAL A 579 -4.88 18.39 -47.07
N ASN A 580 -5.30 19.37 -47.88
CA ASN A 580 -4.77 20.74 -47.84
C ASN A 580 -3.23 20.81 -47.91
N LEU A 581 -2.63 20.12 -48.89
CA LEU A 581 -1.21 20.31 -49.16
C LEU A 581 -0.96 21.76 -49.62
N VAL A 582 -0.39 22.56 -48.73
CA VAL A 582 0.03 23.93 -49.00
C VAL A 582 1.54 23.94 -49.12
N VAL A 583 2.02 24.37 -50.29
CA VAL A 583 3.45 24.60 -50.52
C VAL A 583 3.69 26.10 -50.57
N ASN A 584 4.52 26.59 -49.65
CA ASN A 584 4.98 27.97 -49.67
C ASN A 584 6.18 28.05 -50.62
N TRP A 585 5.90 28.35 -51.88
CA TRP A 585 6.93 28.53 -52.89
C TRP A 585 7.74 29.80 -52.62
N PRO A 586 9.07 29.74 -52.61
CA PRO A 586 9.90 30.93 -52.41
C PRO A 586 9.68 31.94 -53.54
N THR A 587 9.72 33.23 -53.19
CA THR A 587 9.82 34.32 -54.16
C THR A 587 11.30 34.70 -54.29
N PRO A 588 11.95 34.47 -55.45
CA PRO A 588 13.37 34.76 -55.65
C PRO A 588 13.72 36.23 -55.37
N GLY A 589 14.72 36.44 -54.49
CA GLY A 589 15.39 37.73 -54.35
C GLY A 589 16.47 37.93 -55.42
N CYS A 590 16.85 39.18 -55.66
CA CYS A 590 17.96 39.53 -56.56
C CYS A 590 19.28 38.92 -56.08
N GLY A 591 20.00 38.23 -56.97
CA GLY A 591 21.30 37.60 -56.67
C GLY A 591 21.24 36.34 -55.81
N GLN A 592 20.04 35.86 -55.45
CA GLN A 592 19.85 34.67 -54.62
C GLN A 592 20.13 33.38 -55.41
N LEU A 593 20.98 32.49 -54.86
CA LEU A 593 21.38 31.22 -55.50
C LEU A 593 20.68 29.98 -54.92
N THR A 594 20.12 30.08 -53.71
CA THR A 594 19.39 29.01 -53.05
C THR A 594 18.12 29.56 -52.39
N PHE A 595 17.03 28.80 -52.45
CA PHE A 595 15.69 29.25 -52.09
C PHE A 595 15.10 28.38 -50.97
N PRO A 596 14.49 28.97 -49.94
CA PRO A 596 13.84 28.22 -48.87
C PRO A 596 12.46 27.73 -49.33
N PHE A 597 12.24 26.42 -49.30
CA PHE A 597 10.96 25.79 -49.55
C PHE A 597 10.37 25.31 -48.23
N SER A 598 9.07 25.52 -48.05
CA SER A 598 8.35 24.91 -46.93
C SER A 598 6.98 24.40 -47.38
N ALA A 599 6.46 23.42 -46.66
CA ALA A 599 5.13 22.90 -46.92
C ALA A 599 4.41 22.52 -45.62
N SER A 600 3.09 22.43 -45.71
CA SER A 600 2.22 21.91 -44.66
C SER A 600 1.13 21.05 -45.29
N VAL A 601 0.71 20.03 -44.56
CA VAL A 601 -0.48 19.22 -44.84
C VAL A 601 -1.32 19.19 -43.57
N ASP A 602 -2.63 19.08 -43.72
CA ASP A 602 -3.53 18.79 -42.61
C ASP A 602 -3.73 17.28 -42.51
N ARG A 603 -3.82 16.80 -41.26
CA ARG A 603 -4.03 15.37 -40.91
C ARG A 603 -2.85 14.49 -41.35
N GLY A 604 -3.02 13.17 -41.25
CA GLY A 604 -2.05 12.17 -41.67
C GLY A 604 -1.86 11.09 -40.61
N GLU A 605 -1.78 9.83 -41.03
CA GLU A 605 -1.55 8.72 -40.12
C GLU A 605 -0.06 8.63 -39.76
N GLY A 606 0.27 8.68 -38.47
CA GLY A 606 1.64 8.46 -37.98
C GLY A 606 2.66 9.49 -38.48
N VAL A 607 3.83 9.01 -38.91
CA VAL A 607 4.95 9.87 -39.35
C VAL A 607 4.75 10.32 -40.81
N ILE A 608 4.75 11.63 -41.02
CA ILE A 608 4.60 12.25 -42.36
C ILE A 608 5.97 12.51 -43.00
N LYS A 609 6.21 11.92 -44.17
CA LYS A 609 7.42 12.06 -44.98
C LYS A 609 7.22 13.09 -46.09
N TYR A 610 8.18 14.01 -46.26
CA TYR A 610 8.19 15.06 -47.28
C TYR A 610 9.39 14.86 -48.21
N GLU A 611 9.15 14.65 -49.51
CA GLU A 611 10.19 14.41 -50.52
C GLU A 611 10.11 15.46 -51.65
N TRP A 612 11.14 16.29 -51.76
CA TRP A 612 11.25 17.28 -52.83
C TRP A 612 11.93 16.64 -54.03
N ILE A 613 11.23 16.54 -55.15
CA ILE A 613 11.68 15.86 -56.37
C ILE A 613 12.08 16.92 -57.39
N ASN A 614 13.30 16.82 -57.92
CA ASN A 614 13.74 17.65 -59.05
C ASN A 614 13.21 17.01 -60.34
N MET A 615 12.38 17.74 -61.09
CA MET A 615 11.69 17.23 -62.27
C MET A 615 12.58 17.08 -63.51
N ILE A 616 13.81 17.62 -63.48
CA ILE A 616 14.78 17.46 -64.57
C ILE A 616 15.55 16.15 -64.39
N THR A 617 15.99 15.84 -63.17
CA THR A 617 16.74 14.61 -62.86
C THR A 617 15.85 13.45 -62.44
N ASN A 618 14.59 13.73 -62.12
CA ASN A 618 13.61 12.80 -61.54
C ASN A 618 14.10 12.12 -60.23
N GLN A 619 14.98 12.78 -59.48
CA GLN A 619 15.53 12.30 -58.21
C GLN A 619 15.04 13.14 -57.03
N VAL A 620 15.02 12.55 -55.84
CA VAL A 620 14.75 13.26 -54.58
C VAL A 620 15.92 14.18 -54.29
N ALA A 621 15.69 15.49 -54.39
CA ALA A 621 16.67 16.53 -54.15
C ALA A 621 16.87 16.81 -52.65
N SER A 622 15.81 16.68 -51.84
CA SER A 622 15.89 16.81 -50.38
C SER A 622 14.67 16.19 -49.68
N ILE A 623 14.80 15.90 -48.39
CA ILE A 623 13.75 15.34 -47.54
C ILE A 623 13.57 16.28 -46.35
N GLY A 624 12.33 16.63 -46.04
CA GLY A 624 11.99 17.48 -44.90
C GLY A 624 10.89 18.49 -45.20
N LYS A 625 10.20 18.91 -44.13
CA LYS A 625 9.12 19.92 -44.21
C LYS A 625 9.64 21.28 -44.67
N ASN A 626 10.84 21.66 -44.22
CA ASN A 626 11.53 22.90 -44.56
C ASN A 626 12.89 22.53 -45.14
N VAL A 627 13.17 22.95 -46.38
CA VAL A 627 14.43 22.65 -47.08
C VAL A 627 14.93 23.88 -47.83
N THR A 628 16.21 23.89 -48.21
CA THR A 628 16.80 24.93 -49.06
C THR A 628 17.35 24.28 -50.30
N LEU A 629 16.86 24.66 -51.48
CA LEU A 629 17.23 24.06 -52.78
C LEU A 629 17.68 25.15 -53.77
N PRO A 630 18.59 24.84 -54.72
CA PRO A 630 18.99 25.77 -55.77
C PRO A 630 17.85 26.03 -56.78
N GLU A 631 18.06 26.93 -57.75
CA GLU A 631 17.11 27.11 -58.86
C GLU A 631 16.81 25.78 -59.57
N GLY A 632 15.60 25.65 -60.13
CA GLY A 632 15.17 24.41 -60.73
C GLY A 632 13.67 24.25 -60.77
N THR A 633 13.24 23.12 -61.31
CA THR A 633 11.81 22.76 -61.41
C THR A 633 11.52 21.63 -60.44
N TYR A 634 10.73 21.91 -59.40
CA TYR A 634 10.51 20.99 -58.29
C TYR A 634 9.03 20.62 -58.15
N LYS A 635 8.80 19.41 -57.62
CA LYS A 635 7.51 18.91 -57.14
C LYS A 635 7.71 18.36 -55.73
N LEU A 636 6.77 18.56 -54.83
CA LEU A 636 6.77 17.92 -53.51
C LEU A 636 5.85 16.70 -53.53
N ARG A 637 6.34 15.58 -53.00
CA ARG A 637 5.54 14.39 -52.66
C ARG A 637 5.52 14.23 -51.15
N VAL A 638 4.33 14.23 -50.56
CA VAL A 638 4.13 13.99 -49.12
C VAL A 638 3.44 12.66 -48.93
N THR A 639 3.92 11.81 -48.03
CA THR A 639 3.37 10.48 -47.77
C THR A 639 3.32 10.23 -46.27
N ASP A 640 2.21 9.75 -45.75
CA ASP A 640 2.05 9.37 -44.35
C ASP A 640 2.36 7.87 -44.14
N GLN A 641 2.18 7.36 -42.92
CA GLN A 641 2.43 5.95 -42.61
C GLN A 641 1.44 5.00 -43.28
N ALA A 642 0.27 5.50 -43.70
CA ALA A 642 -0.68 4.73 -44.52
C ALA A 642 -0.19 4.52 -45.96
N GLY A 643 0.89 5.20 -46.38
CA GLY A 643 1.58 4.94 -47.65
C GLY A 643 0.96 5.64 -48.86
N CYS A 644 0.05 6.59 -48.66
CA CYS A 644 -0.60 7.30 -49.77
C CYS A 644 0.02 8.66 -50.02
N PRO A 645 0.60 8.89 -51.21
CA PRO A 645 1.20 10.16 -51.52
C PRO A 645 0.16 11.21 -51.95
N VAL A 646 0.29 12.43 -51.44
CA VAL A 646 -0.28 13.65 -52.04
C VAL A 646 0.87 14.43 -52.66
N GLU A 647 0.68 14.88 -53.91
CA GLU A 647 1.70 15.60 -54.65
C GLU A 647 1.29 17.05 -54.89
N SER A 648 2.26 17.96 -54.85
CA SER A 648 2.05 19.35 -55.24
C SER A 648 2.01 19.49 -56.76
N ILE A 649 1.62 20.67 -57.24
CA ILE A 649 1.93 21.10 -58.60
C ILE A 649 3.45 21.16 -58.80
N VAL A 650 3.89 21.07 -60.06
CA VAL A 650 5.27 21.34 -60.47
C VAL A 650 5.47 22.86 -60.56
N LYS A 651 6.51 23.39 -59.91
CA LYS A 651 6.86 24.81 -59.98
C LYS A 651 8.32 25.00 -60.39
N LYS A 652 8.52 25.85 -61.40
CA LYS A 652 9.84 26.35 -61.78
C LYS A 652 10.18 27.58 -60.95
N ILE A 653 11.34 27.55 -60.30
CA ILE A 653 11.93 28.68 -59.59
C ILE A 653 13.14 29.13 -60.42
N ASP A 654 13.02 30.31 -61.01
CA ASP A 654 14.08 30.95 -61.80
C ASP A 654 14.76 32.01 -60.95
N ARG A 655 16.10 32.02 -60.90
CA ARG A 655 16.82 33.08 -60.19
C ARG A 655 16.67 34.43 -60.90
N LEU A 656 16.65 35.51 -60.12
CA LEU A 656 16.79 36.87 -60.66
C LEU A 656 18.28 37.23 -60.71
N SER A 657 18.88 37.12 -61.91
CA SER A 657 20.27 37.56 -62.15
C SER A 657 20.42 39.05 -61.82
N GLN A 658 21.52 39.39 -61.16
CA GLN A 658 21.86 40.73 -60.74
C GLN A 658 23.33 40.98 -61.10
N PRO A 659 23.70 42.17 -61.64
CA PRO A 659 25.07 42.45 -62.04
C PRO A 659 26.08 42.21 -60.90
N ILE A 660 27.05 41.35 -61.14
CA ILE A 660 28.15 41.12 -60.23
C ILE A 660 29.33 41.98 -60.67
N ILE A 661 29.75 42.90 -59.80
CA ILE A 661 30.93 43.73 -60.02
C ILE A 661 32.17 42.92 -59.62
N ASN A 662 32.90 42.43 -60.62
CA ASN A 662 34.14 41.68 -60.39
C ASN A 662 35.32 42.64 -60.27
N MET A 663 35.88 42.62 -59.07
CA MET A 663 36.94 43.51 -58.64
C MET A 663 38.35 42.89 -58.75
N GLY A 664 38.45 41.61 -59.15
CA GLY A 664 39.69 40.82 -59.08
C GLY A 664 40.81 41.30 -60.00
N ALA A 665 40.48 41.81 -61.19
CA ALA A 665 41.44 42.27 -62.20
C ALA A 665 41.65 43.80 -62.21
N ARG A 666 41.06 44.51 -61.25
CA ARG A 666 41.09 45.98 -61.21
C ARG A 666 42.52 46.48 -61.06
N LEU A 667 42.86 47.52 -61.80
CA LEU A 667 44.11 48.26 -61.67
C LEU A 667 43.83 49.58 -60.95
N VAL A 668 44.48 49.77 -59.80
CA VAL A 668 44.41 51.05 -59.07
C VAL A 668 45.80 51.69 -59.11
N GLY A 669 45.91 52.85 -59.73
CA GLY A 669 47.13 53.66 -59.74
C GLY A 669 47.09 54.70 -58.61
N PRO A 670 48.17 54.83 -57.82
CA PRO A 670 48.20 55.74 -56.68
C PRO A 670 48.24 57.22 -57.09
N ALA A 671 47.76 58.08 -56.20
CA ALA A 671 47.94 59.52 -56.28
C ALA A 671 49.16 59.95 -55.43
N ALA A 672 50.01 60.87 -55.87
CA ALA A 672 51.09 61.37 -55.01
C ALA A 672 50.53 62.22 -53.86
N CYS A 673 51.18 62.26 -52.69
CA CYS A 673 50.75 63.07 -51.56
C CYS A 673 50.58 64.56 -51.96
N GLY A 674 49.32 65.02 -52.04
CA GLY A 674 48.96 66.37 -52.49
C GLY A 674 48.65 66.54 -53.99
N ALA A 675 48.56 65.47 -54.80
CA ALA A 675 48.27 65.52 -56.25
C ALA A 675 47.02 64.70 -56.66
N SER A 676 46.38 65.07 -57.79
CA SER A 676 45.17 64.42 -58.34
C SER A 676 45.43 63.59 -59.60
N ASN A 677 46.27 62.55 -59.51
CA ASN A 677 46.70 61.73 -60.64
C ASN A 677 46.39 60.23 -60.51
N GLY A 678 45.52 59.84 -59.58
CA GLY A 678 45.13 58.46 -59.36
C GLY A 678 44.13 57.92 -60.38
N VAL A 679 44.04 56.58 -60.48
CA VAL A 679 43.25 55.87 -61.48
C VAL A 679 42.67 54.56 -60.95
N ILE A 680 41.48 54.16 -61.39
CA ILE A 680 40.85 52.85 -61.21
C ILE A 680 40.39 52.35 -62.60
N LYS A 681 40.90 51.21 -63.06
CA LYS A 681 40.58 50.61 -64.36
C LYS A 681 40.36 49.10 -64.27
N ASN A 682 39.92 48.47 -65.37
CA ASN A 682 39.80 47.01 -65.52
C ASN A 682 38.82 46.34 -64.54
N ILE A 683 37.77 47.05 -64.13
CA ILE A 683 36.64 46.42 -63.45
C ILE A 683 35.81 45.69 -64.51
N THR A 684 35.40 44.46 -64.22
CA THR A 684 34.54 43.67 -65.13
C THR A 684 33.20 43.40 -64.49
N ILE A 685 32.12 43.44 -65.27
CA ILE A 685 30.78 43.13 -64.78
C ILE A 685 30.32 41.81 -65.39
N THR A 686 29.90 40.86 -64.55
CA THR A 686 29.33 39.57 -64.99
C THR A 686 27.90 39.39 -64.47
N ASP A 687 27.15 38.42 -64.99
CA ASP A 687 25.76 38.14 -64.58
C ASP A 687 24.80 39.34 -64.75
N ALA A 688 25.15 40.28 -65.63
CA ALA A 688 24.32 41.43 -66.00
C ALA A 688 23.47 41.12 -67.25
N ILE A 689 22.27 41.71 -67.30
CA ILE A 689 21.31 41.54 -68.39
C ILE A 689 21.25 42.83 -69.24
N GLY A 690 21.56 42.72 -70.53
CA GLY A 690 21.44 43.82 -71.49
C GLY A 690 22.50 44.92 -71.31
N THR A 691 22.13 46.16 -71.62
CA THR A 691 23.06 47.31 -71.53
C THR A 691 23.32 47.72 -70.07
N ILE A 692 24.59 47.97 -69.75
CA ILE A 692 25.06 48.32 -68.40
C ILE A 692 25.37 49.81 -68.32
N THR A 693 24.96 50.46 -67.24
CA THR A 693 25.27 51.86 -66.92
C THR A 693 26.11 51.95 -65.64
N TYR A 694 27.06 52.90 -65.61
CA TYR A 694 28.02 53.08 -64.53
C TYR A 694 27.89 54.47 -63.92
N LYS A 695 28.08 54.58 -62.60
CA LYS A 695 28.22 55.85 -61.90
C LYS A 695 29.26 55.75 -60.78
N TRP A 696 30.22 56.65 -60.77
CA TRP A 696 31.18 56.79 -59.69
C TRP A 696 30.80 57.94 -58.77
N TYR A 697 30.94 57.71 -57.47
CA TYR A 697 30.76 58.71 -56.42
C TYR A 697 32.02 58.82 -55.57
N VAL A 698 32.37 60.03 -55.13
CA VAL A 698 33.35 60.20 -54.04
C VAL A 698 32.68 59.87 -52.70
N MET A 699 33.44 59.32 -51.77
CA MET A 699 32.95 58.97 -50.44
C MET A 699 33.55 59.93 -49.40
N ASP A 700 32.71 60.82 -48.87
CA ASP A 700 33.10 61.88 -47.94
C ASP A 700 32.92 61.42 -46.49
N ARG A 701 33.65 61.99 -45.53
CA ARG A 701 33.43 61.72 -44.09
C ARG A 701 32.27 62.56 -43.58
N ASP A 702 31.27 61.92 -42.99
CA ASP A 702 30.25 62.57 -42.17
C ASP A 702 30.93 63.26 -40.96
N PRO A 703 30.81 64.59 -40.82
CA PRO A 703 31.44 65.34 -39.74
C PRO A 703 30.96 64.96 -38.33
N LEU A 704 29.75 64.41 -38.19
CA LEU A 704 29.13 64.07 -36.90
C LEU A 704 29.42 62.63 -36.48
N THR A 705 29.42 61.70 -37.43
CA THR A 705 29.52 60.26 -37.14
C THR A 705 30.87 59.65 -37.54
N GLY A 706 31.69 60.38 -38.29
CA GLY A 706 32.96 59.88 -38.83
C GLY A 706 32.80 58.77 -39.87
N SER A 707 31.57 58.39 -40.24
CA SER A 707 31.32 57.38 -41.28
C SER A 707 31.47 57.98 -42.67
N TYR A 708 31.89 57.18 -43.65
CA TYR A 708 31.82 57.60 -45.04
C TYR A 708 30.35 57.74 -45.50
N VAL A 709 30.03 58.76 -46.27
CA VAL A 709 28.73 58.99 -46.90
C VAL A 709 28.95 59.27 -48.37
N GLN A 710 27.95 58.93 -49.19
CA GLN A 710 28.01 59.16 -50.62
C GLN A 710 28.04 60.67 -50.90
N GLY A 711 29.16 61.13 -51.45
CA GLY A 711 29.37 62.50 -51.91
C GLY A 711 28.94 62.69 -53.36
N ALA A 712 29.56 63.66 -54.03
CA ALA A 712 29.25 64.01 -55.41
C ALA A 712 29.54 62.87 -56.41
N LYS A 713 28.76 62.81 -57.49
CA LYS A 713 29.05 61.95 -58.64
C LYS A 713 30.26 62.49 -59.40
N VAL A 714 31.25 61.65 -59.68
CA VAL A 714 32.54 62.05 -60.30
C VAL A 714 32.79 61.46 -61.70
N SER A 715 32.09 60.40 -62.11
CA SER A 715 32.18 59.84 -63.48
C SER A 715 30.97 58.96 -63.84
N ASP A 716 30.70 58.78 -65.13
CA ASP A 716 29.75 57.79 -65.69
C ASP A 716 30.45 56.69 -66.53
N ASP A 717 31.79 56.74 -66.64
CA ASP A 717 32.60 55.74 -67.32
C ASP A 717 32.93 54.57 -66.36
N LEU A 718 33.16 53.38 -66.92
CA LEU A 718 33.58 52.20 -66.13
C LEU A 718 34.97 52.42 -65.48
N ASP A 719 35.89 53.04 -66.23
CA ASP A 719 37.22 53.41 -65.78
C ASP A 719 37.21 54.83 -65.17
N LEU A 720 37.78 55.00 -63.97
CA LEU A 720 37.88 56.30 -63.28
C LEU A 720 39.33 56.81 -63.31
N THR A 721 39.61 57.95 -63.94
CA THR A 721 40.99 58.50 -64.08
C THR A 721 41.09 59.94 -63.58
N GLY A 722 42.27 60.35 -63.09
CA GLY A 722 42.60 61.75 -62.78
C GLY A 722 42.10 62.22 -61.40
N MET A 723 42.09 61.32 -60.43
CA MET A 723 41.45 61.54 -59.13
C MET A 723 42.49 61.75 -58.00
N PRO A 724 42.21 62.58 -56.98
CA PRO A 724 43.01 62.64 -55.76
C PRO A 724 42.90 61.35 -54.95
N GLY A 725 43.87 61.13 -54.06
CA GLY A 725 43.81 60.03 -53.08
C GLY A 725 42.54 60.14 -52.24
N GLY A 726 41.77 59.06 -52.18
CA GLY A 726 40.42 59.08 -51.62
C GLY A 726 39.68 57.77 -51.91
N ILE A 727 38.45 57.65 -51.41
CA ILE A 727 37.63 56.45 -51.60
C ILE A 727 36.48 56.76 -52.55
N TYR A 728 36.30 55.89 -53.55
CA TYR A 728 35.30 56.05 -54.61
C TYR A 728 34.38 54.84 -54.70
N MET A 729 33.08 55.07 -54.89
CA MET A 729 32.08 54.02 -54.99
C MET A 729 31.52 53.94 -56.41
N LEU A 730 31.62 52.75 -57.02
CA LEU A 730 30.97 52.42 -58.29
C LEU A 730 29.57 51.85 -58.04
N GLU A 731 28.57 52.45 -58.67
CA GLU A 731 27.22 51.95 -58.86
C GLU A 731 27.06 51.44 -60.30
N VAL A 732 26.48 50.25 -60.45
CA VAL A 732 26.25 49.57 -61.71
C VAL A 732 24.79 49.18 -61.82
N LYS A 733 24.14 49.56 -62.93
CA LYS A 733 22.75 49.21 -63.22
C LYS A 733 22.64 48.63 -64.61
N ASP A 734 22.04 47.45 -64.71
CA ASP A 734 21.69 46.79 -65.97
C ASP A 734 20.18 46.95 -66.29
N GLN A 735 19.73 46.35 -67.38
CA GLN A 735 18.34 46.37 -67.82
C GLN A 735 17.45 45.34 -67.12
N GLY A 736 17.99 44.60 -66.14
CA GLY A 736 17.23 43.65 -65.32
C GLY A 736 16.26 44.33 -64.35
N PRO A 737 15.31 43.57 -63.78
CA PRO A 737 14.33 44.08 -62.81
C PRO A 737 14.95 44.40 -61.43
N CYS A 738 16.18 43.96 -61.17
CA CYS A 738 16.88 44.15 -59.90
C CYS A 738 17.41 45.58 -59.72
N PRO A 739 17.43 46.13 -58.49
CA PRO A 739 18.00 47.45 -58.24
C PRO A 739 19.50 47.50 -58.54
N ALA A 740 20.03 48.71 -58.74
CA ALA A 740 21.45 48.94 -59.03
C ALA A 740 22.34 48.32 -57.95
N VAL A 741 23.45 47.73 -58.36
CA VAL A 741 24.44 47.11 -57.48
C VAL A 741 25.55 48.11 -57.24
N ARG A 742 25.99 48.21 -55.99
CA ARG A 742 27.12 49.06 -55.61
C ARG A 742 28.23 48.18 -55.10
N ILE A 743 29.47 48.58 -55.33
CA ILE A 743 30.60 47.96 -54.64
C ILE A 743 30.44 48.16 -53.13
N SER A 744 30.90 47.19 -52.35
CA SER A 744 30.78 47.22 -50.89
C SER A 744 31.34 48.51 -50.30
N TYR A 745 30.58 49.09 -49.39
CA TYR A 745 30.99 50.24 -48.61
C TYR A 745 32.28 49.91 -47.80
N PRO A 746 33.29 50.79 -47.76
CA PRO A 746 33.28 52.21 -48.13
C PRO A 746 33.66 52.54 -49.59
N GLY A 747 33.90 51.57 -50.48
CA GLY A 747 34.32 51.80 -51.87
C GLY A 747 35.78 51.39 -52.17
N ILE A 748 36.33 51.81 -53.31
CA ILE A 748 37.73 51.57 -53.72
C ILE A 748 38.58 52.78 -53.37
N THR A 749 39.62 52.54 -52.58
CA THR A 749 40.61 53.54 -52.25
C THR A 749 41.62 53.69 -53.38
N ILE A 750 41.81 54.91 -53.87
CA ILE A 750 43.01 55.32 -54.59
C ILE A 750 44.07 55.67 -53.53
N PRO A 751 45.14 54.87 -53.38
CA PRO A 751 46.14 55.06 -52.33
C PRO A 751 47.06 56.25 -52.63
N ILE A 752 47.66 56.81 -51.57
CA ILE A 752 48.59 57.94 -51.67
C ILE A 752 50.05 57.46 -51.62
N THR A 753 50.91 57.85 -52.57
CA THR A 753 52.36 57.54 -52.56
C THR A 753 53.19 58.58 -51.79
N ASN A 754 54.29 58.11 -51.16
CA ASN A 754 55.12 58.77 -50.11
C ASN A 754 54.50 58.85 -48.71
N SER A 755 53.66 57.88 -48.34
CA SER A 755 53.14 57.70 -46.98
C SER A 755 54.04 56.77 -46.15
N VAL A 756 54.14 57.01 -44.84
CA VAL A 756 54.80 56.06 -43.92
C VAL A 756 53.91 54.84 -43.80
N ILE A 757 54.44 53.64 -44.05
CA ILE A 757 53.65 52.41 -44.10
C ILE A 757 54.22 51.39 -43.11
N ILE A 758 53.36 50.91 -42.21
CA ILE A 758 53.64 49.76 -41.36
C ILE A 758 53.28 48.50 -42.15
N ASN A 759 54.26 47.64 -42.39
CA ASN A 759 54.13 46.40 -43.15
C ASN A 759 54.44 45.19 -42.27
N GLY A 760 53.82 44.05 -42.60
CA GLY A 760 54.05 42.79 -41.88
C GLY A 760 53.40 42.76 -40.50
N GLY A 761 53.99 41.99 -39.60
CA GLY A 761 53.45 41.71 -38.27
C GLY A 761 52.59 40.45 -38.23
N THR A 762 53.14 39.39 -37.63
CA THR A 762 52.42 38.15 -37.29
C THR A 762 52.32 38.04 -35.78
N THR A 763 51.12 37.78 -35.28
CA THR A 763 50.89 37.62 -33.86
C THR A 763 51.12 36.18 -33.45
N GLN A 764 51.89 35.99 -32.37
CA GLN A 764 51.97 34.73 -31.66
C GLN A 764 50.99 34.80 -30.49
N ASN A 765 49.97 33.94 -30.52
CA ASN A 765 48.99 33.80 -29.45
C ASN A 765 49.64 33.38 -28.14
N THR A 766 49.03 33.76 -27.03
CA THR A 766 49.47 33.34 -25.70
C THR A 766 49.16 31.87 -25.45
N THR A 767 50.07 31.16 -24.77
CA THR A 767 49.88 29.76 -24.37
C THR A 767 49.44 29.68 -22.92
N CYS A 768 48.33 28.99 -22.66
CA CYS A 768 47.76 28.74 -21.33
C CYS A 768 47.65 30.00 -20.44
N GLY A 769 47.30 31.16 -21.03
CA GLY A 769 47.07 32.42 -20.31
C GLY A 769 48.33 33.19 -19.88
N ASN A 770 49.54 32.74 -20.23
CA ASN A 770 50.78 33.47 -19.91
C ASN A 770 51.01 34.67 -20.82
N ASN A 771 51.67 35.72 -20.32
CA ASN A 771 52.01 36.93 -21.10
C ASN A 771 53.27 36.71 -21.97
N ASN A 772 53.26 35.69 -22.84
CA ASN A 772 54.36 35.32 -23.73
C ASN A 772 54.06 35.58 -25.22
N GLY A 773 53.04 36.38 -25.51
CA GLY A 773 52.70 36.77 -26.87
C GLY A 773 53.79 37.65 -27.51
N ALA A 774 53.83 37.67 -28.84
CA ALA A 774 54.78 38.45 -29.61
C ALA A 774 54.16 39.00 -30.88
N ILE A 775 54.67 40.13 -31.37
CA ILE A 775 54.37 40.64 -32.71
C ILE A 775 55.68 40.60 -33.50
N ASN A 776 55.77 39.64 -34.43
CA ASN A 776 56.99 39.33 -35.16
C ASN A 776 56.93 39.84 -36.61
N ASN A 777 58.09 40.16 -37.18
CA ASN A 777 58.28 40.56 -38.57
C ASN A 777 57.55 41.85 -38.96
N ILE A 778 57.61 42.88 -38.11
CA ILE A 778 57.10 44.22 -38.41
C ILE A 778 58.19 45.00 -39.15
N SER A 779 57.89 45.57 -40.32
CA SER A 779 58.79 46.51 -40.99
C SER A 779 58.07 47.82 -41.26
N ILE A 780 58.76 48.96 -41.10
CA ILE A 780 58.15 50.28 -41.30
C ILE A 780 58.85 50.92 -42.49
N THR A 781 58.17 50.99 -43.63
CA THR A 781 58.74 51.54 -44.87
C THR A 781 58.56 53.05 -44.89
N GLN A 782 59.65 53.77 -45.19
CA GLN A 782 59.72 55.23 -45.17
C GLN A 782 59.36 55.89 -43.81
N GLY A 783 59.38 55.17 -42.69
CA GLY A 783 59.30 55.72 -41.32
C GLY A 783 60.50 55.31 -40.47
N ASP A 784 60.84 56.13 -39.48
CA ASP A 784 62.03 55.98 -38.64
C ASP A 784 61.72 55.85 -37.14
N THR A 785 60.46 56.06 -36.73
CA THR A 785 60.01 55.95 -35.33
C THR A 785 58.71 55.14 -35.19
N TYR A 786 58.55 54.44 -34.07
CA TYR A 786 57.32 53.71 -33.74
C TYR A 786 56.90 53.81 -32.27
N ARG A 787 55.59 53.66 -32.04
CA ARG A 787 54.94 53.67 -30.72
C ARG A 787 53.81 52.65 -30.67
N LEU A 788 53.88 51.70 -29.74
CA LEU A 788 52.87 50.67 -29.49
C LEU A 788 52.09 50.99 -28.20
N THR A 789 50.76 51.08 -28.30
CA THR A 789 49.86 51.30 -27.16
C THR A 789 48.80 50.21 -27.08
N THR A 790 48.18 50.00 -25.92
CA THR A 790 46.93 49.22 -25.85
C THR A 790 45.78 49.98 -26.52
N SER A 791 44.67 49.32 -26.81
CA SER A 791 43.44 49.96 -27.32
C SER A 791 42.92 51.11 -26.44
N ASN A 792 43.27 51.12 -25.15
CA ASN A 792 42.88 52.16 -24.19
C ASN A 792 43.93 53.29 -24.08
N GLY A 793 44.93 53.31 -24.96
CA GLY A 793 45.94 54.38 -25.07
C GLY A 793 47.14 54.26 -24.13
N VAL A 794 47.22 53.20 -23.31
CA VAL A 794 48.36 52.98 -22.40
C VAL A 794 49.59 52.59 -23.21
N LEU A 795 50.72 53.25 -22.97
CA LEU A 795 51.97 52.98 -23.67
C LEU A 795 52.55 51.61 -23.27
N VAL A 796 52.88 50.79 -24.27
CA VAL A 796 53.41 49.42 -24.10
C VAL A 796 54.86 49.34 -24.51
N SER A 797 55.24 49.95 -25.63
CA SER A 797 56.62 50.03 -26.11
C SER A 797 56.79 51.17 -27.12
N THR A 798 57.99 51.73 -27.26
CA THR A 798 58.30 52.77 -28.26
C THR A 798 59.78 52.68 -28.61
N GLY A 799 60.14 53.00 -29.86
CA GLY A 799 61.53 52.94 -30.29
C GLY A 799 61.78 53.54 -31.66
N ARG A 800 63.07 53.54 -32.05
CA ARG A 800 63.51 53.86 -33.41
C ARG A 800 63.54 52.57 -34.25
N CYS A 801 63.30 52.73 -35.54
CA CYS A 801 63.37 51.64 -36.52
C CYS A 801 64.09 52.13 -37.78
N SER A 802 64.67 51.20 -38.54
CA SER A 802 65.27 51.53 -39.82
C SER A 802 64.25 51.33 -40.94
N PRO A 803 64.08 52.30 -41.86
CA PRO A 803 63.10 52.19 -42.92
C PRO A 803 63.21 50.87 -43.70
N GLY A 804 62.14 50.08 -43.69
CA GLY A 804 62.00 48.83 -44.45
C GLY A 804 62.66 47.58 -43.83
N ILE A 805 63.36 47.69 -42.69
CA ILE A 805 64.00 46.53 -42.05
C ILE A 805 63.02 45.89 -41.04
N PRO A 806 62.75 44.57 -41.12
CA PRO A 806 61.89 43.87 -40.16
C PRO A 806 62.49 43.80 -38.76
N PHE A 807 61.64 43.96 -37.74
CA PHE A 807 61.97 43.78 -36.33
C PHE A 807 60.79 43.16 -35.57
N ASN A 808 61.06 42.66 -34.35
CA ASN A 808 60.07 42.01 -33.49
C ASN A 808 59.85 42.83 -32.23
N ILE A 809 58.61 42.82 -31.73
CA ILE A 809 58.27 43.36 -30.41
C ILE A 809 57.83 42.19 -29.53
N THR A 810 58.71 41.75 -28.64
CA THR A 810 58.52 40.58 -27.76
C THR A 810 58.39 40.95 -26.28
N THR A 811 58.67 42.20 -25.91
CA THR A 811 58.58 42.72 -24.54
C THR A 811 57.92 44.11 -24.51
N GLY A 812 57.07 44.34 -23.51
CA GLY A 812 56.53 45.64 -23.12
C GLY A 812 57.09 46.08 -21.76
N VAL A 813 56.54 47.17 -21.22
CA VAL A 813 57.07 47.86 -20.00
C VAL A 813 57.21 46.95 -18.76
N ASN A 814 56.46 45.84 -18.66
CA ASN A 814 56.45 44.93 -17.50
C ASN A 814 56.72 43.44 -17.84
N GLY A 815 57.30 43.11 -19.00
CA GLY A 815 57.55 41.72 -19.43
C GLY A 815 57.02 41.40 -20.83
N GLY A 816 56.76 40.12 -21.17
CA GLY A 816 56.21 39.73 -22.48
C GLY A 816 54.78 40.25 -22.73
N LEU A 817 54.28 40.16 -23.98
CA LEU A 817 52.98 40.73 -24.35
C LEU A 817 51.82 39.80 -23.92
N ALA A 818 50.78 40.39 -23.32
CA ALA A 818 49.56 39.68 -22.89
C ALA A 818 48.57 39.49 -24.06
N ALA A 819 47.54 38.66 -23.87
CA ALA A 819 46.43 38.58 -24.81
C ALA A 819 45.64 39.91 -24.79
N GLY A 820 45.33 40.43 -25.98
CA GLY A 820 44.71 41.76 -26.11
C GLY A 820 44.97 42.41 -27.46
N THR A 821 44.37 43.58 -27.66
CA THR A 821 44.52 44.38 -28.88
C THR A 821 45.51 45.51 -28.64
N TYR A 822 46.53 45.59 -29.49
CA TYR A 822 47.58 46.60 -29.47
C TYR A 822 47.54 47.44 -30.76
N ILE A 823 47.77 48.74 -30.63
CA ILE A 823 47.76 49.71 -31.72
C ILE A 823 49.19 50.21 -31.94
N LEU A 824 49.73 49.98 -33.14
CA LEU A 824 51.07 50.43 -33.53
C LEU A 824 50.97 51.66 -34.44
N ASN A 825 51.62 52.74 -34.02
CA ASN A 825 51.78 53.97 -34.78
C ASN A 825 53.23 54.13 -35.24
N ALA A 826 53.44 54.67 -36.44
CA ALA A 826 54.76 54.96 -36.98
C ALA A 826 54.79 56.32 -37.69
N SER A 827 55.95 56.97 -37.69
CA SER A 827 56.15 58.29 -38.28
C SER A 827 57.51 58.41 -38.96
N ASN A 828 57.64 59.42 -39.82
CA ASN A 828 58.90 59.84 -40.41
C ASN A 828 59.19 61.28 -39.98
N ASP A 829 60.25 61.46 -39.19
CA ASP A 829 60.56 62.76 -38.60
C ASP A 829 60.96 63.82 -39.66
N PHE A 830 61.40 63.42 -40.86
CA PHE A 830 61.85 64.33 -41.93
C PHE A 830 60.72 64.84 -42.85
N THR A 831 59.75 63.99 -43.17
CA THR A 831 58.64 64.31 -44.10
C THR A 831 57.34 64.70 -43.41
N GLY A 832 57.25 64.56 -42.08
CA GLY A 832 56.05 64.86 -41.29
C GLY A 832 54.86 63.92 -41.54
N CYS A 833 55.04 62.90 -42.37
CA CYS A 833 54.01 61.92 -42.69
C CYS A 833 53.89 60.91 -41.54
N THR A 834 52.66 60.58 -41.17
CA THR A 834 52.34 59.55 -40.18
C THR A 834 51.70 58.36 -40.88
N ALA A 835 51.98 57.16 -40.37
CA ALA A 835 51.32 55.96 -40.83
C ALA A 835 49.89 55.90 -40.29
N VAL A 836 49.01 55.24 -41.03
CA VAL A 836 47.73 54.79 -40.49
C VAL A 836 48.02 53.76 -39.38
N PRO A 837 47.48 53.93 -38.17
CA PRO A 837 47.66 52.96 -37.07
C PRO A 837 47.24 51.55 -37.47
N VAL A 838 48.03 50.54 -37.11
CA VAL A 838 47.72 49.11 -37.35
C VAL A 838 47.44 48.41 -36.02
N ASN A 839 46.33 47.67 -35.97
CA ASN A 839 45.94 46.90 -34.80
C ASN A 839 46.43 45.45 -34.91
N TYR A 840 47.11 44.97 -33.86
CA TYR A 840 47.48 43.57 -33.70
C TYR A 840 46.69 42.97 -32.54
N THR A 841 45.98 41.87 -32.80
CA THR A 841 45.24 41.13 -31.76
C THR A 841 46.00 39.86 -31.44
N ILE A 842 46.49 39.77 -30.19
CA ILE A 842 47.06 38.56 -29.65
C ILE A 842 45.93 37.77 -29.00
N GLY A 843 45.57 36.63 -29.60
CA GLY A 843 44.55 35.73 -29.09
C GLY A 843 45.10 34.72 -28.08
N VAL A 844 44.21 33.90 -27.53
CA VAL A 844 44.55 32.75 -26.69
C VAL A 844 44.35 31.48 -27.52
N THR A 845 45.32 30.56 -27.52
CA THR A 845 45.15 29.24 -28.17
C THR A 845 44.10 28.42 -27.41
N GLN A 846 43.06 27.92 -28.10
CA GLN A 846 41.96 27.17 -27.47
C GLN A 846 42.38 25.74 -27.10
N ILE A 847 41.92 25.27 -25.93
CA ILE A 847 42.25 23.95 -25.38
C ILE A 847 41.44 22.85 -26.10
N THR A 848 42.09 21.74 -26.44
CA THR A 848 41.43 20.56 -27.06
C THR A 848 40.55 19.82 -26.05
N GLN A 849 39.27 19.58 -26.39
CA GLN A 849 38.28 18.93 -25.51
C GLN A 849 38.14 17.42 -25.82
N TYR A 850 38.03 16.58 -24.78
CA TYR A 850 37.85 15.12 -24.90
C TYR A 850 36.54 14.67 -24.23
N PRO A 851 35.45 14.44 -24.98
CA PRO A 851 34.18 14.02 -24.41
C PRO A 851 34.21 12.54 -24.00
N ALA A 852 34.08 12.27 -22.69
CA ALA A 852 33.99 10.92 -22.12
C ALA A 852 32.56 10.64 -21.61
N GLN A 853 32.12 9.38 -21.67
CA GLN A 853 30.86 8.89 -21.11
C GLN A 853 31.14 7.92 -19.95
N ILE A 854 30.32 7.99 -18.89
CA ILE A 854 30.44 7.09 -17.74
C ILE A 854 29.94 5.70 -18.15
N VAL A 855 30.77 4.68 -17.96
CA VAL A 855 30.38 3.26 -18.12
C VAL A 855 29.88 2.70 -16.80
N SER A 856 30.65 2.90 -15.73
CA SER A 856 30.29 2.42 -14.40
C SER A 856 31.06 3.18 -13.31
N ILE A 857 30.37 3.41 -12.18
CA ILE A 857 30.97 3.87 -10.93
C ILE A 857 30.64 2.84 -9.86
N ASN A 858 31.66 2.15 -9.36
CA ASN A 858 31.50 1.15 -8.31
C ASN A 858 31.89 1.77 -6.96
N LYS A 859 30.95 1.77 -6.02
CA LYS A 859 31.15 2.23 -4.63
C LYS A 859 32.16 1.35 -3.89
N ALA A 860 32.89 1.94 -2.94
CA ALA A 860 33.78 1.22 -2.03
C ALA A 860 32.97 0.37 -1.03
N LYS A 861 33.43 -0.85 -0.72
CA LYS A 861 32.72 -1.85 0.09
C LYS A 861 33.63 -2.49 1.15
N CYS A 862 33.01 -3.07 2.18
CA CYS A 862 33.67 -3.84 3.25
C CYS A 862 34.78 -3.06 4.00
N ASP A 863 34.58 -1.75 4.14
CA ASP A 863 35.56 -0.84 4.73
C ASP A 863 36.93 -0.78 4.01
N LEU A 864 36.98 -1.29 2.77
CA LEU A 864 38.16 -1.26 1.91
C LEU A 864 38.08 -0.12 0.89
N ASP A 865 39.24 0.35 0.44
CA ASP A 865 39.38 1.33 -0.64
C ASP A 865 39.37 0.61 -1.99
N ASN A 866 38.25 0.01 -2.35
CA ASN A 866 38.10 -0.81 -3.58
C ASN A 866 37.10 -0.23 -4.60
N GLY A 867 36.76 1.06 -4.48
CA GLY A 867 35.93 1.76 -5.46
C GLY A 867 36.60 1.86 -6.83
N SER A 868 35.82 2.03 -7.89
CA SER A 868 36.35 2.22 -9.25
C SER A 868 35.47 3.09 -10.13
N ILE A 869 36.10 3.79 -11.07
CA ILE A 869 35.43 4.61 -12.10
C ILE A 869 35.90 4.11 -13.46
N THR A 870 34.96 3.85 -14.36
CA THR A 870 35.23 3.46 -15.75
C THR A 870 34.50 4.39 -16.72
N LEU A 871 35.24 4.90 -17.70
CA LEU A 871 34.81 5.83 -18.74
C LEU A 871 34.98 5.20 -20.13
N ASN A 872 34.16 5.64 -21.09
CA ASN A 872 34.25 5.31 -22.50
C ASN A 872 34.40 6.59 -23.33
N TYR A 873 35.24 6.56 -24.38
CA TYR A 873 35.43 7.66 -25.31
C TYR A 873 34.81 7.30 -26.66
N PRO A 874 33.68 7.92 -27.06
CA PRO A 874 33.05 7.67 -28.36
C PRO A 874 34.04 7.88 -29.51
N ASN A 875 33.94 7.03 -30.55
CA ASN A 875 34.82 7.04 -31.73
C ASN A 875 36.33 6.89 -31.41
N ASN A 876 36.68 6.42 -30.20
CA ASN A 876 38.06 6.16 -29.77
C ASN A 876 38.96 7.42 -29.71
N ILE A 877 38.36 8.61 -29.58
CA ILE A 877 39.08 9.88 -29.46
C ILE A 877 39.41 10.13 -27.98
N LYS A 878 40.60 9.69 -27.55
CA LYS A 878 41.06 9.75 -26.15
C LYS A 878 42.38 10.50 -25.98
N PRO A 879 42.67 11.05 -24.78
CA PRO A 879 43.94 11.72 -24.52
C PRO A 879 45.14 10.78 -24.68
N GLN A 880 46.28 11.33 -25.09
CA GLN A 880 47.52 10.57 -25.29
C GLN A 880 48.04 9.97 -23.96
N THR A 881 48.71 8.83 -24.05
CA THR A 881 49.33 8.16 -22.90
C THR A 881 50.28 9.11 -22.16
N GLY A 882 50.11 9.25 -20.84
CA GLY A 882 50.94 10.14 -20.01
C GLY A 882 50.49 11.61 -19.98
N LYS A 883 49.37 11.96 -20.60
CA LYS A 883 48.80 13.32 -20.63
C LYS A 883 47.48 13.45 -19.87
N TYR A 884 47.31 12.66 -18.82
CA TYR A 884 46.14 12.67 -17.95
C TYR A 884 46.55 12.36 -16.51
N GLN A 885 45.78 12.85 -15.55
CA GLN A 885 46.02 12.65 -14.12
C GLN A 885 44.70 12.64 -13.35
N TRP A 886 44.44 11.56 -12.64
CA TRP A 886 43.33 11.50 -11.68
C TRP A 886 43.75 12.13 -10.36
N LYS A 887 42.88 13.00 -9.84
CA LYS A 887 43.06 13.63 -8.53
C LYS A 887 41.82 13.49 -7.70
N ASN A 888 41.98 13.37 -6.39
CA ASN A 888 40.87 13.57 -5.47
C ASN A 888 40.67 15.07 -5.15
N ALA A 889 39.63 15.40 -4.39
CA ALA A 889 39.37 16.78 -3.93
C ALA A 889 40.53 17.40 -3.11
N ALA A 890 41.37 16.60 -2.46
CA ALA A 890 42.57 17.06 -1.75
C ALA A 890 43.78 17.30 -2.68
N GLY A 891 43.65 16.99 -3.97
CA GLY A 891 44.70 17.12 -4.97
C GLY A 891 45.69 15.95 -5.02
N GLU A 892 45.46 14.89 -4.25
CA GLU A 892 46.28 13.68 -4.26
C GLU A 892 46.10 12.91 -5.56
N VAL A 893 47.20 12.40 -6.10
CA VAL A 893 47.24 11.76 -7.42
C VAL A 893 47.06 10.26 -7.29
N PHE A 894 46.13 9.71 -8.07
CA PHE A 894 45.88 8.28 -8.10
C PHE A 894 46.33 7.68 -9.44
N PRO A 895 47.04 6.53 -9.43
CA PRO A 895 47.48 5.88 -10.65
C PRO A 895 46.29 5.23 -11.38
N GLY A 896 46.21 5.41 -12.70
CA GLY A 896 45.14 4.86 -13.52
C GLY A 896 45.38 5.10 -15.01
N THR A 897 44.36 4.82 -15.81
CA THR A 897 44.30 5.13 -17.25
C THR A 897 43.28 6.24 -17.52
N ALA A 898 43.23 6.77 -18.74
CA ALA A 898 42.22 7.76 -19.11
C ALA A 898 40.79 7.16 -19.05
N GLU A 899 40.67 5.84 -19.18
CA GLU A 899 39.41 5.10 -19.19
C GLU A 899 39.05 4.47 -17.84
N LYS A 900 40.02 4.22 -16.95
CA LYS A 900 39.77 3.45 -15.73
C LYS A 900 40.70 3.82 -14.59
N ILE A 901 40.13 3.93 -13.40
CA ILE A 901 40.81 4.08 -12.11
C ILE A 901 40.15 3.16 -11.06
N GLU A 902 40.96 2.54 -10.20
CA GLU A 902 40.53 1.51 -9.24
C GLU A 902 41.19 1.73 -7.87
N ASN A 903 40.74 0.95 -6.88
CA ASN A 903 41.20 1.02 -5.48
C ASN A 903 40.99 2.39 -4.84
N LEU A 904 39.81 2.95 -5.07
CA LEU A 904 39.47 4.29 -4.61
C LEU A 904 38.78 4.27 -3.23
N PRO A 905 39.24 5.09 -2.26
CA PRO A 905 38.48 5.41 -1.06
C PRO A 905 37.20 6.22 -1.38
N LYS A 906 36.40 6.48 -0.34
CA LYS A 906 35.29 7.44 -0.44
C LYS A 906 35.86 8.83 -0.75
N GLY A 907 35.31 9.50 -1.75
CA GLY A 907 35.71 10.85 -2.10
C GLY A 907 35.29 11.25 -3.51
N GLU A 908 35.57 12.50 -3.85
CA GLU A 908 35.35 13.03 -5.19
C GLU A 908 36.65 12.95 -6.00
N TYR A 909 36.53 12.46 -7.22
CA TYR A 909 37.65 12.29 -8.15
C TYR A 909 37.42 13.08 -9.43
N THR A 910 38.48 13.71 -9.90
CA THR A 910 38.49 14.46 -11.15
C THR A 910 39.61 13.96 -12.04
N LEU A 911 39.35 13.89 -13.34
CA LEU A 911 40.34 13.58 -14.35
C LEU A 911 40.81 14.87 -15.01
N HIS A 912 42.04 15.25 -14.73
CA HIS A 912 42.71 16.36 -15.42
C HIS A 912 43.40 15.84 -16.67
N ILE A 913 43.18 16.51 -17.79
CA ILE A 913 43.80 16.16 -19.08
C ILE A 913 44.68 17.32 -19.51
N ILE A 914 45.87 17.00 -20.01
CA ILE A 914 46.81 17.96 -20.58
C ILE A 914 46.78 17.77 -22.09
N ASP A 915 46.51 18.83 -22.83
CA ASP A 915 46.49 18.76 -24.29
C ASP A 915 47.92 18.63 -24.88
N PRO A 916 48.07 18.32 -26.18
CA PRO A 916 49.37 18.22 -26.83
C PRO A 916 50.21 19.51 -26.77
N ASN A 917 49.59 20.67 -26.53
CA ASN A 917 50.24 21.98 -26.42
C ASN A 917 50.67 22.32 -24.97
N GLY A 918 50.41 21.44 -24.01
CA GLY A 918 50.80 21.59 -22.61
C GLY A 918 49.80 22.34 -21.73
N CYS A 919 48.58 22.60 -22.21
CA CYS A 919 47.53 23.27 -21.44
C CYS A 919 46.60 22.25 -20.77
N THR A 920 46.27 22.48 -19.50
CA THR A 920 45.35 21.64 -18.72
C THR A 920 43.91 22.03 -19.03
N SER A 921 43.07 21.07 -19.45
CA SER A 921 41.63 21.28 -19.63
C SER A 921 40.90 21.43 -18.31
N ASP A 922 39.64 21.88 -18.36
CA ASP A 922 38.74 21.73 -17.23
C ASP A 922 38.66 20.25 -16.83
N PRO A 923 38.69 19.94 -15.53
CA PRO A 923 38.64 18.56 -15.06
C PRO A 923 37.33 17.89 -15.47
N LEU A 924 37.40 16.65 -15.97
CA LEU A 924 36.21 15.82 -16.12
C LEU A 924 35.82 15.27 -14.75
N GLY A 925 34.54 15.39 -14.38
CA GLY A 925 34.03 15.13 -13.04
C GLY A 925 33.49 16.41 -12.37
N PRO A 926 33.27 16.42 -11.04
CA PRO A 926 33.66 15.38 -10.08
C PRO A 926 32.85 14.09 -10.24
N TYR A 927 33.53 12.96 -10.08
CA TYR A 927 32.93 11.64 -9.95
C TYR A 927 32.98 11.22 -8.49
N GLU A 928 31.82 10.99 -7.90
CA GLU A 928 31.71 10.65 -6.48
C GLU A 928 31.84 9.13 -6.29
N ILE A 929 32.83 8.71 -5.50
CA ILE A 929 32.89 7.37 -4.92
C ILE A 929 32.32 7.46 -3.51
N ASP A 930 31.18 6.82 -3.30
CA ASP A 930 30.64 6.58 -1.97
C ASP A 930 31.21 5.31 -1.34
N ARG A 931 31.14 5.23 0.00
CA ARG A 931 31.32 3.99 0.76
C ARG A 931 29.97 3.45 1.20
N ILE A 932 29.73 2.17 0.99
CA ILE A 932 28.57 1.48 1.56
C ILE A 932 28.80 1.35 3.08
N PRO A 933 27.90 1.89 3.93
CA PRO A 933 27.98 1.69 5.38
C PRO A 933 27.96 0.20 5.73
N LEU A 934 28.81 -0.23 6.67
CA LEU A 934 28.77 -1.61 7.17
C LEU A 934 27.43 -1.87 7.85
N ILE A 935 26.80 -3.02 7.57
CA ILE A 935 25.64 -3.48 8.33
C ILE A 935 26.02 -3.64 9.82
N ILE A 936 25.12 -3.25 10.72
CA ILE A 936 25.31 -3.35 12.17
C ILE A 936 24.13 -4.11 12.76
N VAL A 937 24.44 -5.19 13.50
CA VAL A 937 23.48 -5.89 14.35
C VAL A 937 23.67 -5.40 15.79
N ASP A 938 22.63 -4.78 16.38
CA ASP A 938 22.69 -4.34 17.76
C ASP A 938 22.70 -5.56 18.70
N LYS A 939 23.87 -5.85 19.26
CA LYS A 939 24.09 -7.01 20.13
C LYS A 939 23.31 -6.95 21.44
N MET A 940 22.77 -5.79 21.83
CA MET A 940 21.94 -5.64 23.03
C MET A 940 20.44 -5.74 22.75
N SER A 941 20.05 -5.73 21.48
CA SER A 941 18.67 -5.86 21.04
C SER A 941 18.20 -7.32 20.96
N GLY A 942 16.91 -7.52 20.73
CA GLY A 942 16.28 -8.82 20.68
C GLY A 942 15.81 -9.32 22.05
N VAL A 943 14.59 -9.87 22.07
CA VAL A 943 13.95 -10.46 23.24
C VAL A 943 13.66 -11.92 22.93
N ALA A 944 14.21 -12.81 23.76
CA ALA A 944 13.87 -14.23 23.75
C ALA A 944 12.66 -14.48 24.65
N THR A 945 11.75 -15.34 24.22
CA THR A 945 10.64 -15.87 25.00
C THR A 945 10.76 -17.38 25.02
N ASP A 946 10.57 -17.96 26.20
CA ASP A 946 10.80 -19.38 26.44
C ASP A 946 9.81 -20.29 25.73
N ASP A 947 10.27 -21.50 25.42
CA ASP A 947 9.48 -22.59 24.87
C ASP A 947 8.71 -23.30 25.99
N VAL A 948 7.52 -22.83 26.30
CA VAL A 948 6.70 -23.44 27.36
C VAL A 948 6.32 -24.87 26.98
N CYS A 949 6.63 -25.82 27.89
CA CYS A 949 6.33 -27.24 27.75
C CYS A 949 7.04 -27.98 26.60
N GLY A 950 8.16 -27.46 26.08
CA GLY A 950 8.93 -28.14 25.04
C GLY A 950 8.15 -28.33 23.73
N LEU A 951 7.26 -27.38 23.42
CA LEU A 951 6.32 -27.45 22.29
C LEU A 951 6.87 -26.79 21.02
N GLY A 952 8.11 -26.28 21.07
CA GLY A 952 8.67 -25.47 19.99
C GLY A 952 7.89 -24.16 19.85
N ARG A 953 7.58 -23.48 20.96
CA ARG A 953 6.85 -22.20 20.99
C ARG A 953 7.72 -21.01 21.34
N GLY A 954 9.00 -21.23 21.58
CA GLY A 954 9.95 -20.18 21.86
C GLY A 954 10.07 -19.22 20.67
N THR A 955 10.34 -17.96 20.97
CA THR A 955 10.53 -16.93 19.95
C THR A 955 11.71 -16.03 20.28
N ILE A 956 12.44 -15.58 19.28
CA ILE A 956 13.40 -14.48 19.40
C ILE A 956 12.99 -13.41 18.41
N THR A 957 12.55 -12.26 18.92
CA THR A 957 12.03 -11.17 18.11
C THR A 957 12.71 -9.84 18.44
N GLY A 958 12.67 -8.89 17.50
CA GLY A 958 13.08 -7.51 17.77
C GLY A 958 14.59 -7.28 17.82
N VAL A 959 15.38 -8.15 17.17
CA VAL A 959 16.79 -7.85 16.88
C VAL A 959 16.82 -6.65 15.92
N ARG A 960 17.50 -5.59 16.33
CA ARG A 960 17.64 -4.33 15.59
C ARG A 960 18.85 -4.43 14.67
N ILE A 961 18.63 -4.05 13.42
CA ILE A 961 19.65 -3.97 12.38
C ILE A 961 19.62 -2.54 11.87
N SER A 962 20.80 -1.93 11.76
CA SER A 962 21.00 -0.57 11.25
C SER A 962 22.14 -0.56 10.25
N GLU A 963 22.17 0.46 9.37
CA GLU A 963 23.18 0.58 8.30
C GLU A 963 23.15 -0.61 7.31
N GLY A 964 24.13 -0.74 6.40
CA GLY A 964 24.20 -1.81 5.41
C GLY A 964 23.48 -1.51 4.09
N LEU A 965 23.77 -2.31 3.05
CA LEU A 965 23.06 -2.26 1.77
C LEU A 965 22.00 -3.38 1.71
N PRO A 966 20.71 -3.09 1.97
CA PRO A 966 19.67 -4.12 1.98
C PRO A 966 19.48 -4.78 0.60
N LEU A 967 19.04 -6.03 0.60
CA LEU A 967 18.66 -6.77 -0.61
C LEU A 967 17.41 -6.14 -1.26
N SER A 968 16.54 -5.53 -0.47
CA SER A 968 15.38 -4.75 -0.91
C SER A 968 14.85 -3.85 0.22
N GLY A 969 14.11 -2.80 -0.11
CA GLY A 969 13.54 -1.86 0.87
C GLY A 969 14.53 -0.81 1.40
N SER A 970 14.04 0.13 2.21
CA SER A 970 14.85 1.19 2.83
C SER A 970 14.30 1.54 4.21
N GLY A 971 15.15 1.98 5.14
CA GLY A 971 14.71 2.34 6.50
C GLY A 971 14.18 1.13 7.27
N ALA A 972 12.98 1.23 7.85
CA ALA A 972 12.37 0.16 8.65
C ALA A 972 11.99 -1.10 7.84
N ASP A 973 11.84 -0.95 6.51
CA ASP A 973 11.48 -2.03 5.58
C ASP A 973 12.71 -2.66 4.90
N ALA A 974 13.93 -2.31 5.35
CA ALA A 974 15.17 -2.87 4.82
C ALA A 974 15.26 -4.38 5.09
N VAL A 975 15.37 -5.17 4.03
CA VAL A 975 15.47 -6.63 4.07
C VAL A 975 16.92 -7.05 3.85
N TYR A 976 17.43 -7.88 4.76
CA TYR A 976 18.76 -8.49 4.69
C TYR A 976 18.63 -10.02 4.60
N LEU A 977 19.74 -10.72 4.33
CA LEU A 977 19.77 -12.17 4.42
C LEU A 977 19.93 -12.58 5.89
N TYR A 978 18.95 -13.29 6.44
CA TYR A 978 18.93 -13.76 7.82
C TYR A 978 19.23 -15.25 7.89
N GLN A 979 20.07 -15.67 8.83
CA GLN A 979 20.29 -17.07 9.16
C GLN A 979 20.34 -17.22 10.68
N TRP A 980 19.30 -17.79 11.27
CA TRP A 980 19.32 -18.24 12.65
C TRP A 980 20.03 -19.58 12.72
N LYS A 981 21.08 -19.66 13.54
CA LYS A 981 21.82 -20.89 13.79
C LYS A 981 21.70 -21.33 15.24
N ASN A 982 21.62 -22.64 15.44
CA ASN A 982 21.68 -23.25 16.76
C ASN A 982 23.14 -23.42 17.25
N ALA A 983 23.34 -23.95 18.46
CA ALA A 983 24.66 -24.23 19.01
C ALA A 983 25.53 -25.20 18.19
N ASN A 984 24.93 -26.07 17.36
CA ASN A 984 25.65 -27.00 16.48
C ASN A 984 26.07 -26.34 15.15
N GLY A 985 25.64 -25.10 14.89
CA GLY A 985 25.87 -24.38 13.65
C GLY A 985 24.84 -24.66 12.54
N ASP A 986 23.80 -25.45 12.83
CA ASP A 986 22.75 -25.74 11.86
C ASP A 986 21.82 -24.53 11.69
N ILE A 987 21.44 -24.25 10.44
CA ILE A 987 20.46 -23.20 10.13
C ILE A 987 19.07 -23.70 10.50
N VAL A 988 18.42 -23.03 11.46
CA VAL A 988 17.08 -23.39 11.95
C VAL A 988 15.98 -22.49 11.38
N SER A 989 16.32 -21.29 10.90
CA SER A 989 15.40 -20.40 10.20
C SER A 989 16.17 -19.38 9.34
N THR A 990 15.52 -18.90 8.28
CA THR A 990 15.98 -17.78 7.46
C THR A 990 15.07 -16.55 7.55
N ASP A 991 14.09 -16.59 8.45
CA ASP A 991 13.23 -15.45 8.72
C ASP A 991 13.95 -14.42 9.62
N ARG A 992 13.49 -13.17 9.57
CA ARG A 992 14.04 -12.10 10.43
C ARG A 992 13.91 -12.44 11.92
N ASP A 993 12.73 -12.88 12.32
CA ASP A 993 12.42 -13.31 13.68
C ASP A 993 12.42 -14.83 13.75
N LEU A 994 13.04 -15.41 14.78
CA LEU A 994 12.97 -16.85 15.01
C LEU A 994 11.65 -17.16 15.71
N THR A 995 10.74 -17.84 15.02
CA THR A 995 9.49 -18.34 15.61
C THR A 995 9.49 -19.87 15.61
N LYS A 996 8.76 -20.45 16.55
CA LYS A 996 8.64 -21.90 16.74
C LYS A 996 9.94 -22.61 17.14
N ALA A 997 10.78 -21.94 17.94
CA ALA A 997 12.04 -22.51 18.41
C ALA A 997 11.82 -23.40 19.64
N PHE A 998 12.51 -24.53 19.66
CA PHE A 998 12.65 -25.36 20.85
C PHE A 998 13.66 -24.75 21.81
N ALA A 999 13.68 -25.21 23.06
CA ALA A 999 14.73 -24.82 24.00
C ALA A 999 16.14 -25.11 23.44
N GLY A 1000 17.04 -24.15 23.63
CA GLY A 1000 18.37 -24.18 23.06
C GLY A 1000 18.99 -22.78 22.93
N GLU A 1001 20.22 -22.76 22.45
CA GLU A 1001 20.95 -21.52 22.18
C GLU A 1001 20.93 -21.20 20.69
N TYR A 1002 20.64 -19.93 20.37
CA TYR A 1002 20.52 -19.45 18.99
C TYR A 1002 21.25 -18.12 18.81
N HIS A 1003 21.77 -17.88 17.61
CA HIS A 1003 22.24 -16.56 17.20
C HIS A 1003 21.82 -16.29 15.76
N LEU A 1004 21.69 -15.01 15.43
CA LEU A 1004 21.35 -14.53 14.10
C LEU A 1004 22.62 -14.07 13.39
N GLU A 1005 22.87 -14.64 12.22
CA GLU A 1005 23.80 -14.10 11.23
C GLU A 1005 23.03 -13.28 10.19
N VAL A 1006 23.50 -12.05 9.93
CA VAL A 1006 22.89 -11.14 8.95
C VAL A 1006 23.91 -10.76 7.88
N ARG A 1007 23.51 -10.85 6.60
CA ARG A 1007 24.31 -10.39 5.46
C ARG A 1007 23.53 -9.39 4.62
N ASP A 1008 24.25 -8.40 4.12
CA ASP A 1008 23.75 -7.40 3.18
C ASP A 1008 24.23 -7.72 1.74
N GLN A 1009 23.92 -6.84 0.79
CA GLN A 1009 24.33 -7.01 -0.61
C GLN A 1009 25.83 -6.73 -0.85
N ALA A 1010 26.57 -6.21 0.15
CA ALA A 1010 27.95 -5.79 -0.02
C ALA A 1010 28.95 -6.96 -0.10
N SER A 1011 28.51 -8.21 0.07
CA SER A 1011 29.32 -9.45 0.01
C SER A 1011 30.45 -9.53 1.06
N CYS A 1012 30.27 -8.85 2.20
CA CYS A 1012 31.20 -8.89 3.33
C CYS A 1012 30.89 -10.07 4.29
N ASP A 1013 31.73 -10.25 5.32
CA ASP A 1013 31.48 -11.22 6.40
C ASP A 1013 30.16 -10.92 7.14
N PRO A 1014 29.43 -11.97 7.59
CA PRO A 1014 28.14 -11.81 8.25
C PRO A 1014 28.30 -11.13 9.60
N GLN A 1015 27.37 -10.25 9.96
CA GLN A 1015 27.28 -9.73 11.32
C GLN A 1015 26.48 -10.68 12.20
N ILE A 1016 26.98 -10.89 13.42
CA ILE A 1016 26.44 -11.89 14.33
C ILE A 1016 25.85 -11.20 15.56
N SER A 1017 24.61 -11.57 15.91
CA SER A 1017 23.96 -11.13 17.15
C SER A 1017 24.67 -11.70 18.38
N ARG A 1018 24.21 -11.31 19.58
CA ARG A 1018 24.50 -12.11 20.78
C ARG A 1018 23.83 -13.49 20.68
N VAL A 1019 24.27 -14.41 21.54
CA VAL A 1019 23.57 -15.69 21.76
C VAL A 1019 22.32 -15.43 22.60
N PHE A 1020 21.20 -16.00 22.17
CA PHE A 1020 19.93 -16.02 22.87
C PHE A 1020 19.68 -17.43 23.39
N THR A 1021 19.33 -17.55 24.66
CA THR A 1021 18.93 -18.82 25.28
C THR A 1021 17.41 -18.84 25.37
N ILE A 1022 16.80 -19.89 24.83
CA ILE A 1022 15.39 -20.22 25.03
C ILE A 1022 15.35 -21.38 26.02
N GLU A 1023 14.67 -21.19 27.15
CA GLU A 1023 14.44 -22.26 28.11
C GLU A 1023 13.13 -23.00 27.79
N ALA A 1024 12.95 -24.21 28.36
CA ALA A 1024 11.68 -24.92 28.32
C ALA A 1024 11.11 -25.14 29.71
N PRO A 1025 10.63 -24.08 30.39
CA PRO A 1025 10.02 -24.22 31.70
C PRO A 1025 8.78 -25.12 31.60
N THR A 1026 8.68 -26.05 32.55
CA THR A 1026 7.45 -26.82 32.73
C THR A 1026 6.50 -26.05 33.63
N ILE A 1027 5.26 -25.94 33.20
CA ILE A 1027 4.18 -25.35 33.99
C ILE A 1027 3.16 -26.43 34.36
N PRO A 1028 2.57 -26.38 35.57
CA PRO A 1028 1.51 -27.31 35.93
C PRO A 1028 0.29 -27.07 35.02
N LEU A 1029 -0.15 -28.12 34.32
CA LEU A 1029 -1.37 -28.04 33.52
C LEU A 1029 -2.60 -28.15 34.41
N GLN A 1030 -3.68 -27.48 34.02
CA GLN A 1030 -4.96 -27.66 34.69
C GLN A 1030 -5.42 -29.12 34.59
N THR A 1031 -5.90 -29.66 35.71
CA THR A 1031 -6.40 -31.02 35.80
C THR A 1031 -7.68 -31.21 34.97
N PRO A 1032 -7.84 -32.37 34.29
CA PRO A 1032 -9.04 -32.67 33.51
C PRO A 1032 -10.31 -32.68 34.38
N VAL A 1033 -11.37 -32.04 33.88
CA VAL A 1033 -12.69 -32.01 34.55
C VAL A 1033 -13.62 -32.99 33.85
N PHE A 1034 -14.15 -33.97 34.59
CA PHE A 1034 -15.09 -34.99 34.08
C PHE A 1034 -15.89 -35.57 35.25
N ASP A 1035 -16.91 -36.38 34.92
CA ASP A 1035 -17.66 -37.13 35.92
C ASP A 1035 -16.80 -38.24 36.53
N GLN A 1036 -16.31 -38.03 37.75
CA GLN A 1036 -15.38 -38.92 38.45
C GLN A 1036 -16.06 -40.19 39.00
N LYS A 1037 -17.39 -40.28 38.99
CA LYS A 1037 -18.12 -41.44 39.51
C LYS A 1037 -19.16 -41.91 38.51
N ARG A 1038 -18.87 -43.02 37.84
CA ARG A 1038 -19.79 -43.62 36.87
C ARG A 1038 -20.35 -44.94 37.37
N ARG A 1039 -21.67 -45.02 37.56
CA ARG A 1039 -22.36 -46.28 37.84
C ARG A 1039 -22.95 -46.88 36.56
N VAL A 1040 -22.74 -48.17 36.35
CA VAL A 1040 -23.36 -48.98 35.29
C VAL A 1040 -23.94 -50.28 35.85
N CYS A 1041 -24.98 -50.79 35.19
CA CYS A 1041 -25.76 -51.91 35.72
C CYS A 1041 -25.20 -53.29 35.40
N TYR A 1042 -24.47 -53.42 34.30
CA TYR A 1042 -23.91 -54.66 33.76
C TYR A 1042 -22.76 -54.30 32.80
N ALA A 1043 -22.04 -55.31 32.31
CA ALA A 1043 -20.93 -55.09 31.39
C ALA A 1043 -21.37 -54.36 30.12
N THR A 1044 -20.90 -53.13 29.93
CA THR A 1044 -21.28 -52.26 28.79
C THR A 1044 -20.12 -51.38 28.36
N GLU A 1045 -20.15 -50.91 27.12
CA GLU A 1045 -19.33 -49.77 26.71
C GLU A 1045 -19.86 -48.49 27.36
N ILE A 1046 -18.94 -47.68 27.86
CA ILE A 1046 -19.21 -46.37 28.42
C ILE A 1046 -18.37 -45.32 27.70
N MET A 1047 -18.86 -44.08 27.73
CA MET A 1047 -18.16 -42.92 27.23
C MET A 1047 -17.90 -41.94 28.38
N ILE A 1048 -16.65 -41.57 28.59
CA ILE A 1048 -16.22 -40.55 29.56
C ILE A 1048 -15.68 -39.34 28.79
N PRO A 1049 -16.47 -38.26 28.62
CA PRO A 1049 -16.01 -37.03 28.01
C PRO A 1049 -15.37 -36.09 29.04
N ILE A 1050 -14.23 -35.50 28.69
CA ILE A 1050 -13.65 -34.35 29.39
C ILE A 1050 -14.49 -33.11 29.07
N THR A 1051 -14.86 -32.37 30.11
CA THR A 1051 -15.63 -31.11 29.98
C THR A 1051 -14.68 -29.99 29.57
N SER A 1052 -15.02 -29.28 28.48
CA SER A 1052 -14.19 -28.20 27.91
C SER A 1052 -12.75 -28.64 27.62
N PRO A 1053 -12.55 -29.59 26.68
CA PRO A 1053 -11.22 -30.10 26.38
C PRO A 1053 -10.30 -28.97 25.90
N GLU A 1054 -9.11 -28.91 26.47
CA GLU A 1054 -8.07 -27.94 26.14
C GLU A 1054 -6.92 -28.64 25.38
N GLU A 1055 -6.02 -27.86 24.81
CA GLU A 1055 -4.92 -28.38 23.98
C GLU A 1055 -4.03 -29.40 24.71
N GLY A 1056 -3.92 -30.62 24.16
CA GLY A 1056 -3.09 -31.67 24.73
C GLY A 1056 -3.65 -33.05 24.41
N THR A 1057 -3.04 -34.07 25.00
CA THR A 1057 -3.51 -35.46 24.95
C THR A 1057 -3.94 -35.86 26.35
N TYR A 1058 -5.18 -36.33 26.48
CA TYR A 1058 -5.67 -36.91 27.73
C TYR A 1058 -5.28 -38.38 27.77
N GLN A 1059 -4.76 -38.83 28.90
CA GLN A 1059 -4.23 -40.17 29.10
C GLN A 1059 -4.96 -40.84 30.26
N LEU A 1060 -5.47 -42.05 30.04
CA LEU A 1060 -6.18 -42.89 31.02
C LEU A 1060 -5.26 -44.05 31.47
N PHE A 1061 -5.12 -44.27 32.77
CA PHE A 1061 -4.28 -45.33 33.38
C PHE A 1061 -5.08 -46.14 34.41
N HIS A 1062 -4.55 -47.31 34.82
CA HIS A 1062 -5.13 -48.08 35.93
C HIS A 1062 -4.67 -47.52 37.28
N SER A 1063 -3.42 -47.07 37.35
CA SER A 1063 -2.82 -46.43 38.52
C SER A 1063 -1.92 -45.26 38.12
N GLU A 1064 -1.59 -44.39 39.08
CA GLU A 1064 -0.64 -43.29 38.90
C GLU A 1064 0.80 -43.79 38.66
N ASP A 1065 1.11 -45.02 39.09
CA ASP A 1065 2.42 -45.67 38.92
C ASP A 1065 2.65 -46.24 37.50
N ASP A 1066 1.61 -46.28 36.67
CA ASP A 1066 1.69 -46.87 35.34
C ASP A 1066 2.49 -45.98 34.38
N VAL A 1067 3.43 -46.60 33.65
CA VAL A 1067 4.31 -45.89 32.71
C VAL A 1067 3.64 -45.66 31.35
N ILE A 1068 2.66 -46.48 30.99
CA ILE A 1068 1.98 -46.47 29.69
C ILE A 1068 0.46 -46.36 29.91
N PRO A 1069 -0.24 -45.42 29.23
CA PRO A 1069 -1.68 -45.31 29.35
C PRO A 1069 -2.41 -46.46 28.67
N ILE A 1070 -3.56 -46.83 29.23
CA ILE A 1070 -4.53 -47.77 28.65
C ILE A 1070 -5.11 -47.16 27.36
N MET A 1071 -5.40 -45.86 27.39
CA MET A 1071 -5.99 -45.13 26.28
C MET A 1071 -5.51 -43.69 26.26
N GLU A 1072 -5.36 -43.15 25.06
CA GLU A 1072 -5.06 -41.74 24.83
C GLU A 1072 -6.11 -41.12 23.92
N ALA A 1073 -6.54 -39.91 24.24
CA ALA A 1073 -7.54 -39.18 23.47
C ALA A 1073 -7.17 -37.70 23.34
N LYS A 1074 -7.03 -37.21 22.10
CA LYS A 1074 -6.82 -35.78 21.82
C LYS A 1074 -8.11 -34.96 21.90
N ASN A 1075 -9.26 -35.58 21.61
CA ASN A 1075 -10.57 -34.95 21.71
C ASN A 1075 -11.14 -34.99 23.14
N GLY A 1076 -10.43 -35.60 24.10
CA GLY A 1076 -10.88 -35.76 25.47
C GLY A 1076 -12.07 -36.73 25.62
N ILE A 1077 -12.24 -37.70 24.73
CA ILE A 1077 -13.32 -38.69 24.85
C ILE A 1077 -12.71 -40.09 24.98
N PHE A 1078 -12.98 -40.76 26.09
CA PHE A 1078 -12.63 -42.16 26.30
C PHE A 1078 -13.85 -43.06 26.09
N ILE A 1079 -13.74 -44.06 25.22
CA ILE A 1079 -14.79 -45.06 24.99
C ILE A 1079 -14.18 -46.44 25.21
N PHE A 1080 -14.65 -47.15 26.24
CA PHE A 1080 -14.15 -48.49 26.55
C PHE A 1080 -15.22 -49.33 27.25
N LYS A 1081 -15.06 -50.65 27.15
CA LYS A 1081 -15.93 -51.63 27.79
C LYS A 1081 -15.50 -51.85 29.24
N VAL A 1082 -16.45 -51.68 30.17
CA VAL A 1082 -16.26 -51.99 31.59
C VAL A 1082 -17.02 -53.25 31.95
N ALA A 1083 -16.32 -54.22 32.54
CA ALA A 1083 -16.89 -55.52 32.90
C ALA A 1083 -17.02 -55.73 34.42
N LYS A 1084 -16.24 -55.00 35.22
CA LYS A 1084 -16.23 -55.06 36.69
C LYS A 1084 -15.98 -53.66 37.26
N THR A 1085 -16.31 -53.48 38.54
CA THR A 1085 -15.96 -52.28 39.30
C THR A 1085 -14.45 -52.07 39.30
N GLY A 1086 -14.00 -50.84 39.06
CA GLY A 1086 -12.58 -50.52 38.94
C GLY A 1086 -12.27 -49.04 39.14
N GLU A 1087 -11.03 -48.78 39.54
CA GLU A 1087 -10.46 -47.45 39.66
C GLU A 1087 -9.56 -47.18 38.45
N TYR A 1088 -9.57 -45.93 38.00
CA TYR A 1088 -8.71 -45.42 36.95
C TYR A 1088 -8.24 -44.01 37.30
N VAL A 1089 -7.19 -43.54 36.63
CA VAL A 1089 -6.74 -42.15 36.76
C VAL A 1089 -6.57 -41.51 35.38
N ILE A 1090 -6.95 -40.25 35.26
CA ILE A 1090 -6.82 -39.46 34.03
C ILE A 1090 -5.93 -38.26 34.29
N ARG A 1091 -4.98 -38.01 33.40
CA ARG A 1091 -4.23 -36.74 33.36
C ARG A 1091 -4.22 -36.16 31.96
N ARG A 1092 -3.96 -34.86 31.87
CA ARG A 1092 -3.67 -34.17 30.61
C ARG A 1092 -2.16 -34.04 30.44
N LYS A 1093 -1.68 -34.30 29.23
CA LYS A 1093 -0.28 -34.08 28.84
C LYS A 1093 -0.22 -33.16 27.63
N ASN A 1094 0.63 -32.13 27.68
CA ASN A 1094 0.89 -31.27 26.54
C ASN A 1094 2.41 -31.01 26.47
N GLY A 1095 3.08 -31.64 25.51
CA GLY A 1095 4.54 -31.65 25.42
C GLY A 1095 5.19 -32.34 26.63
N THR A 1096 6.13 -31.65 27.28
CA THR A 1096 6.78 -32.08 28.54
C THR A 1096 5.94 -31.75 29.78
N CYS A 1097 4.91 -30.92 29.66
CA CYS A 1097 4.03 -30.60 30.78
C CYS A 1097 2.93 -31.66 30.94
N ALA A 1098 2.61 -31.95 32.20
CA ALA A 1098 1.49 -32.80 32.59
C ALA A 1098 0.69 -32.12 33.70
N SER A 1099 -0.60 -32.41 33.77
CA SER A 1099 -1.41 -32.14 34.96
C SER A 1099 -1.18 -33.22 36.00
N ASP A 1100 -1.60 -32.93 37.23
CA ASP A 1100 -1.81 -33.98 38.23
C ASP A 1100 -2.87 -34.99 37.74
N PHE A 1101 -2.83 -36.19 38.31
CA PHE A 1101 -3.82 -37.23 38.06
C PHE A 1101 -5.14 -36.90 38.75
N VAL A 1102 -6.25 -37.26 38.10
CA VAL A 1102 -7.61 -37.14 38.62
C VAL A 1102 -8.24 -38.53 38.65
N PRO A 1103 -8.79 -38.99 39.79
CA PRO A 1103 -9.36 -40.32 39.91
C PRO A 1103 -10.71 -40.44 39.19
N LEU A 1104 -10.97 -41.63 38.65
CA LEU A 1104 -12.21 -42.08 38.03
C LEU A 1104 -12.64 -43.41 38.66
N HIS A 1105 -13.75 -43.38 39.40
CA HIS A 1105 -14.38 -44.54 39.98
C HIS A 1105 -15.51 -45.05 39.08
N ILE A 1106 -15.45 -46.32 38.69
CA ILE A 1106 -16.51 -46.97 37.93
C ILE A 1106 -17.10 -48.12 38.73
N GLU A 1107 -18.40 -48.04 39.00
CA GLU A 1107 -19.16 -49.04 39.76
C GLU A 1107 -20.02 -49.87 38.81
N VAL A 1108 -19.82 -51.20 38.78
CA VAL A 1108 -20.68 -52.15 38.06
C VAL A 1108 -21.55 -52.89 39.08
N THR A 1109 -22.87 -52.71 39.04
CA THR A 1109 -23.79 -53.22 40.08
C THR A 1109 -24.18 -54.70 39.92
N ASN A 1110 -24.20 -55.25 38.71
CA ASN A 1110 -24.42 -56.69 38.47
C ASN A 1110 -23.31 -57.25 37.56
N ASP A 1111 -22.11 -57.42 38.11
CA ASP A 1111 -20.92 -57.91 37.40
C ASP A 1111 -20.96 -59.41 37.05
N ASN A 1112 -21.89 -60.16 37.63
CA ASN A 1112 -22.10 -61.60 37.39
C ASN A 1112 -23.30 -61.94 36.48
N LEU A 1113 -23.99 -60.92 35.93
CA LEU A 1113 -25.17 -61.14 35.07
C LEU A 1113 -24.75 -61.66 33.69
N GLU A 1114 -25.18 -62.86 33.33
CA GLU A 1114 -24.88 -63.53 32.07
C GLU A 1114 -26.17 -63.99 31.38
N ILE A 1115 -26.37 -63.53 30.14
CA ILE A 1115 -27.55 -63.83 29.32
C ILE A 1115 -27.09 -64.62 28.10
N LYS A 1116 -27.43 -65.91 28.03
CA LYS A 1116 -27.14 -66.72 26.83
C LYS A 1116 -28.04 -66.29 25.68
N ASN A 1117 -27.53 -66.32 24.45
CA ASN A 1117 -28.27 -65.87 23.26
C ASN A 1117 -28.76 -67.02 22.36
N THR A 1118 -28.60 -68.28 22.80
CA THR A 1118 -28.94 -69.48 22.01
C THR A 1118 -29.57 -70.54 22.92
N MET A 1119 -30.59 -71.23 22.41
CA MET A 1119 -31.19 -72.41 23.06
C MET A 1119 -31.48 -73.50 22.02
N THR A 1120 -31.43 -74.76 22.45
CA THR A 1120 -31.64 -75.96 21.63
C THR A 1120 -32.61 -76.92 22.32
N PRO A 1121 -33.93 -76.61 22.40
CA PRO A 1121 -34.92 -77.47 23.04
C PRO A 1121 -35.17 -78.76 22.24
N ASN A 1122 -34.27 -79.73 22.40
CA ASN A 1122 -34.28 -81.05 21.74
C ASN A 1122 -34.45 -82.22 22.72
N GLY A 1123 -34.47 -81.96 24.04
CA GLY A 1123 -34.68 -82.93 25.11
C GLY A 1123 -33.42 -83.72 25.51
N ASP A 1124 -32.23 -83.27 25.15
CA ASP A 1124 -30.96 -83.90 25.54
C ASP A 1124 -30.43 -83.44 26.91
N GLY A 1125 -31.11 -82.51 27.57
CA GLY A 1125 -30.73 -81.93 28.86
C GLY A 1125 -29.75 -80.76 28.75
N MET A 1126 -29.31 -80.39 27.54
CA MET A 1126 -28.34 -79.31 27.29
C MET A 1126 -28.99 -78.14 26.53
N ASN A 1127 -29.03 -76.97 27.16
CA ASN A 1127 -29.64 -75.73 26.61
C ASN A 1127 -31.13 -75.91 26.17
N ASP A 1128 -31.83 -76.89 26.74
CA ASP A 1128 -33.29 -77.07 26.57
C ASP A 1128 -34.09 -75.87 27.11
N TYR A 1129 -33.49 -75.17 28.06
CA TYR A 1129 -34.05 -74.01 28.74
C TYR A 1129 -33.16 -72.79 28.53
N TRP A 1130 -33.77 -71.63 28.34
CA TRP A 1130 -33.05 -70.37 28.32
C TRP A 1130 -32.64 -69.96 29.73
N MET A 1131 -31.42 -70.31 30.11
CA MET A 1131 -30.84 -69.98 31.41
C MET A 1131 -30.22 -68.59 31.41
N ILE A 1132 -30.58 -67.79 32.41
CA ILE A 1132 -29.97 -66.48 32.71
C ILE A 1132 -29.33 -66.58 34.09
N SER A 1133 -28.03 -66.37 34.18
CA SER A 1133 -27.24 -66.42 35.42
C SER A 1133 -27.03 -65.03 35.99
N GLY A 1134 -26.91 -64.91 37.32
CA GLY A 1134 -26.58 -63.65 37.98
C GLY A 1134 -27.71 -62.61 38.02
N LEU A 1135 -28.98 -63.04 37.92
CA LEU A 1135 -30.12 -62.17 38.18
C LEU A 1135 -30.17 -61.78 39.66
N PRO A 1136 -30.42 -60.51 40.00
CA PRO A 1136 -30.60 -60.08 41.38
C PRO A 1136 -31.83 -60.77 42.01
N ASP A 1137 -31.80 -61.05 43.32
CA ASP A 1137 -32.94 -61.65 44.04
C ASP A 1137 -34.00 -60.58 44.35
N HIS A 1138 -34.72 -60.13 43.33
CA HIS A 1138 -35.73 -59.09 43.43
C HIS A 1138 -37.12 -59.59 43.01
N LYS A 1139 -38.13 -59.33 43.84
CA LYS A 1139 -39.51 -59.85 43.66
C LYS A 1139 -40.23 -59.28 42.42
N ASP A 1140 -39.71 -58.20 41.85
CA ASP A 1140 -40.37 -57.44 40.78
C ASP A 1140 -39.72 -57.60 39.39
N ILE A 1141 -38.69 -58.45 39.25
CA ILE A 1141 -38.05 -58.69 37.94
C ILE A 1141 -39.09 -59.11 36.90
N ASN A 1142 -39.04 -58.53 35.70
CA ASN A 1142 -39.94 -58.87 34.61
C ASN A 1142 -39.15 -59.27 33.37
N ILE A 1143 -39.24 -60.54 32.98
CA ILE A 1143 -38.57 -61.09 31.80
C ILE A 1143 -39.64 -61.41 30.78
N LYS A 1144 -39.52 -60.86 29.57
CA LYS A 1144 -40.45 -61.07 28.46
C LYS A 1144 -39.71 -61.55 27.23
N VAL A 1145 -40.30 -62.49 26.49
CA VAL A 1145 -39.81 -62.94 25.18
C VAL A 1145 -40.92 -62.76 24.16
N TYR A 1146 -40.56 -62.23 23.00
CA TYR A 1146 -41.44 -61.86 21.91
C TYR A 1146 -41.02 -62.56 20.61
N THR A 1147 -41.99 -62.86 19.75
CA THR A 1147 -41.72 -63.21 18.35
C THR A 1147 -41.18 -62.00 17.59
N ARG A 1148 -40.62 -62.23 16.39
CA ARG A 1148 -40.23 -61.16 15.46
C ARG A 1148 -41.38 -60.18 15.13
N SER A 1149 -42.64 -60.62 15.21
CA SER A 1149 -43.83 -59.79 14.97
C SER A 1149 -44.31 -59.00 16.21
N GLY A 1150 -43.59 -59.08 17.33
CA GLY A 1150 -43.92 -58.38 18.58
C GLY A 1150 -44.94 -59.11 19.47
N GLN A 1151 -45.32 -60.35 19.14
CA GLN A 1151 -46.21 -61.16 19.97
C GLN A 1151 -45.46 -61.68 21.20
N LEU A 1152 -45.97 -61.40 22.41
CA LEU A 1152 -45.44 -61.95 23.66
C LEU A 1152 -45.67 -63.47 23.71
N VAL A 1153 -44.60 -64.25 23.81
CA VAL A 1153 -44.62 -65.72 23.87
C VAL A 1153 -44.19 -66.28 25.22
N TYR A 1154 -43.55 -65.47 26.05
CA TYR A 1154 -43.19 -65.85 27.40
C TYR A 1154 -43.09 -64.62 28.30
N GLU A 1155 -43.56 -64.74 29.53
CA GLU A 1155 -43.40 -63.72 30.57
C GLU A 1155 -43.12 -64.41 31.91
N SER A 1156 -42.16 -63.88 32.65
CA SER A 1156 -41.88 -64.22 34.04
C SER A 1156 -41.86 -62.95 34.88
N THR A 1157 -42.62 -62.94 35.97
CA THR A 1157 -42.62 -61.89 36.99
C THR A 1157 -42.08 -62.46 38.31
N GLY A 1158 -41.09 -61.79 38.89
CA GLY A 1158 -40.37 -62.25 40.08
C GLY A 1158 -39.22 -63.21 39.76
N PRO A 1159 -38.79 -64.06 40.73
CA PRO A 1159 -37.64 -64.93 40.56
C PRO A 1159 -37.83 -65.89 39.37
N TYR A 1160 -36.81 -66.00 38.51
CA TYR A 1160 -36.81 -66.74 37.25
C TYR A 1160 -36.72 -68.27 37.44
N ASN A 1161 -37.68 -68.82 38.19
CA ASN A 1161 -37.70 -70.23 38.61
C ASN A 1161 -38.25 -71.18 37.54
N LYS A 1162 -38.91 -70.65 36.51
CA LYS A 1162 -39.47 -71.44 35.39
C LYS A 1162 -38.90 -70.91 34.07
N PRO A 1163 -37.65 -71.25 33.72
CA PRO A 1163 -37.01 -70.73 32.52
C PRO A 1163 -37.81 -70.98 31.24
N PHE A 1164 -37.66 -70.10 30.26
CA PHE A 1164 -38.29 -70.26 28.94
C PHE A 1164 -37.78 -71.55 28.26
N ASP A 1165 -38.71 -72.44 27.92
CA ASP A 1165 -38.48 -73.80 27.39
C ASP A 1165 -38.69 -73.89 25.86
N GLY A 1166 -38.90 -72.75 25.19
CA GLY A 1166 -39.13 -72.73 23.75
C GLY A 1166 -40.53 -73.20 23.33
N ARG A 1167 -41.51 -73.17 24.25
CA ARG A 1167 -42.92 -73.46 23.98
C ARG A 1167 -43.82 -72.26 24.25
N PHE A 1168 -44.91 -72.15 23.50
CA PHE A 1168 -45.97 -71.18 23.74
C PHE A 1168 -47.32 -71.90 23.76
N ARG A 1169 -48.04 -71.79 24.88
CA ARG A 1169 -49.33 -72.48 25.12
C ARG A 1169 -49.26 -74.01 24.91
N GLY A 1170 -48.14 -74.61 25.30
CA GLY A 1170 -47.91 -76.06 25.18
C GLY A 1170 -47.51 -76.53 23.78
N VAL A 1171 -47.38 -75.61 22.80
CA VAL A 1171 -46.92 -75.92 21.44
C VAL A 1171 -45.49 -75.43 21.26
N ASP A 1172 -44.72 -76.23 20.55
CA ASP A 1172 -43.34 -75.95 20.18
C ASP A 1172 -43.22 -74.72 19.26
N LEU A 1173 -42.40 -73.75 19.68
CA LEU A 1173 -42.12 -72.56 18.88
C LEU A 1173 -41.16 -72.89 17.72
N PRO A 1174 -41.38 -72.33 16.51
CA PRO A 1174 -40.49 -72.52 15.37
C PRO A 1174 -39.04 -72.11 15.64
N ALA A 1175 -38.09 -72.77 14.97
CA ALA A 1175 -36.70 -72.31 14.97
C ALA A 1175 -36.60 -70.89 14.39
N GLY A 1176 -35.86 -70.02 15.05
CA GLY A 1176 -35.77 -68.61 14.67
C GLY A 1176 -35.31 -67.69 15.79
N ALA A 1177 -35.21 -66.40 15.47
CA ALA A 1177 -34.85 -65.36 16.43
C ALA A 1177 -36.09 -64.85 17.18
N TYR A 1178 -35.98 -64.84 18.50
CA TYR A 1178 -36.94 -64.24 19.43
C TYR A 1178 -36.26 -63.08 20.13
N TYR A 1179 -37.04 -62.07 20.52
CA TYR A 1179 -36.52 -60.86 21.15
C TYR A 1179 -36.93 -60.86 22.61
N TYR A 1180 -35.98 -60.61 23.52
CA TYR A 1180 -36.27 -60.54 24.94
C TYR A 1180 -36.17 -59.10 25.47
N LYS A 1181 -36.91 -58.84 26.55
CA LYS A 1181 -36.80 -57.64 27.37
C LYS A 1181 -36.78 -58.06 28.84
N ILE A 1182 -35.70 -57.75 29.54
CA ILE A 1182 -35.50 -58.05 30.96
C ILE A 1182 -35.49 -56.73 31.72
N ASP A 1183 -36.53 -56.48 32.49
CA ASP A 1183 -36.61 -55.35 33.41
C ASP A 1183 -36.21 -55.84 34.81
N LEU A 1184 -35.03 -55.42 35.27
CA LEU A 1184 -34.51 -55.80 36.59
C LEU A 1184 -35.19 -55.04 37.73
N ARG A 1185 -36.01 -54.02 37.44
CA ARG A 1185 -36.69 -53.12 38.40
C ARG A 1185 -35.81 -52.46 39.48
N ALA A 1186 -34.49 -52.65 39.42
CA ALA A 1186 -33.49 -51.76 40.03
C ALA A 1186 -33.44 -50.43 39.25
N ASP A 1187 -32.64 -49.45 39.68
CA ASP A 1187 -32.42 -48.14 38.99
C ASP A 1187 -31.73 -48.27 37.60
N CYS A 1188 -32.08 -49.30 36.83
CA CYS A 1188 -31.47 -49.74 35.59
C CYS A 1188 -32.52 -49.77 34.48
N ASN A 1189 -32.14 -49.36 33.27
CA ASN A 1189 -32.99 -49.50 32.09
C ASN A 1189 -33.20 -50.98 31.72
N PRO A 1190 -34.36 -51.35 31.15
CA PRO A 1190 -34.61 -52.72 30.72
C PRO A 1190 -33.61 -53.20 29.66
N ILE A 1191 -33.09 -54.40 29.83
CA ILE A 1191 -32.12 -55.04 28.94
C ILE A 1191 -32.86 -55.70 27.79
N GLY A 1192 -32.55 -55.31 26.56
CA GLY A 1192 -33.10 -55.90 25.34
C GLY A 1192 -32.06 -56.72 24.57
N GLY A 1193 -32.50 -57.78 23.91
CA GLY A 1193 -31.62 -58.58 23.03
C GLY A 1193 -32.40 -59.63 22.25
N SER A 1194 -31.68 -60.52 21.58
CA SER A 1194 -32.28 -61.65 20.85
C SER A 1194 -31.76 -62.98 21.38
N ILE A 1195 -32.63 -63.96 21.45
CA ILE A 1195 -32.31 -65.37 21.64
C ILE A 1195 -32.64 -66.14 20.37
N THR A 1196 -31.69 -66.94 19.91
CA THR A 1196 -31.87 -67.85 18.78
C THR A 1196 -32.35 -69.20 19.30
N LEU A 1197 -33.53 -69.62 18.87
CA LEU A 1197 -34.07 -70.95 19.13
C LEU A 1197 -33.70 -71.84 17.94
N LEU A 1198 -32.94 -72.89 18.20
CA LEU A 1198 -32.52 -73.91 17.24
C LEU A 1198 -33.25 -75.22 17.57
N ARG A 1199 -33.71 -75.96 16.56
CA ARG A 1199 -34.35 -77.27 16.72
C ARG A 1199 -33.82 -78.24 15.68
#